data_AF-A0A4R7UD94-F1
#
_entry.id   AF-A0A4R7UD94-F1
#
_cell.length_a   1.000
_cell.length_b   1.000
_cell.length_c   1.000
_cell.angle_alpha   90.00
_cell.angle_beta   90.00
_cell.angle_gamma   90.00
#
_symmetry.space_group_name_H-M   'P 1'
#
loop_
_entity.id
_entity.type
_entity.pdbx_description
1 polymer ?
#
loop_
_entity_poly.entity_id
_entity_poly.type
_entity_poly.pdbx_seq_one_letter_code
_entity_poly.pdbx_strand_id
1 'polypeptide(L)'
;MKLKKLLLYLSLSSTSLLYISCQQATQNNSKNNDLEISKKENVNDVNKVSKPEEPQKPDEFKTPKQTKKMKTSDKESNITKIEQIHTIKPKTKIDEKAKWIHKKEDNKIAEKYQFPELTKINIKTLLSSQGDLKNPKLLFDKTEFPKNVVLSKTPNNISLMNLYFRNEMNKVLSFIVNKGNQYIDLPKWFTPNFIERNSVFAKIPDLQVYFKDNNEMLVLKHQIMLSHISNDELTIENGQLIFKKEITNFLDKPYHNRKIRFTLQKILNRFFNQFQNQPIVIDVDLDDLIDNKKHRFKDQNYNYDVFLENNTIRLVLSHKDNQKHFSFNDVNQDLFDKFNTITEITYLANQNDDRLFSLSENYLTDDLHAKLSTNERAYDSNNKVYSAQRVLTNQKRELFDNIKKRVFVLGGGTSTMIAKVKPSDPNDQRYYFITNRHVSDILQKNWGNPRISQKLIIPDFDDQKIANINSEISINIKPDNFILNFWQAENQYNRNGQQYTQNQRYKNLNDADISINIIDIKHLLEQAKQKGKTQILNYLNNWAKLPNLKLSKQTKYLQNDNYVKYYVASFPVDAHAGFSGLRYREHIINKIEEVIINDQDYPFTKYGNFNSFILNDSSDNKYDLTSGASGSVVFDENMNMVALFMQNLGNDGYGFGLLNSYDFDYFGYETNSNSNSFKNKLLKEIKRAPKKFEMIEL
;
A
#
# COMPACT_ATOMS: atom_id res chain seq x y z
N MET A 1 33.14 39.18 52.27
CA MET A 1 32.50 37.99 52.91
C MET A 1 32.34 36.91 51.82
N LYS A 2 32.57 35.61 52.02
CA LYS A 2 31.90 34.64 52.92
C LYS A 2 30.38 34.61 52.65
N LEU A 3 29.75 33.61 52.02
CA LEU A 3 29.82 32.13 52.08
C LEU A 3 29.03 31.55 53.28
N LYS A 4 28.30 30.45 53.03
CA LYS A 4 27.32 29.72 53.89
C LYS A 4 25.85 30.21 53.87
N LYS A 5 24.98 29.48 53.17
CA LYS A 5 23.95 28.63 53.80
C LYS A 5 23.44 27.56 52.82
N LEU A 6 23.86 26.33 53.07
CA LEU A 6 23.40 25.08 52.46
C LEU A 6 23.10 24.12 53.62
N LEU A 7 22.26 23.10 53.42
CA LEU A 7 21.94 22.02 54.37
C LEU A 7 21.24 22.47 55.68
N LEU A 8 19.94 22.23 55.78
CA LEU A 8 19.39 21.27 56.75
C LEU A 8 17.89 20.98 56.47
N TYR A 9 17.58 19.74 56.10
CA TYR A 9 16.41 18.92 56.51
C TYR A 9 16.25 17.73 55.55
N LEU A 10 17.09 16.71 55.76
CA LEU A 10 17.05 15.42 55.10
C LEU A 10 17.58 14.37 56.10
N SER A 11 16.72 13.46 56.57
CA SER A 11 17.05 12.14 57.17
C SER A 11 15.85 11.57 57.96
N LEU A 12 15.97 10.29 58.34
CA LEU A 12 15.01 9.44 59.07
C LEU A 12 13.80 8.97 58.23
N SER A 13 13.50 7.67 58.10
CA SER A 13 14.23 6.40 58.33
C SER A 13 13.36 5.24 57.77
N SER A 14 13.80 4.02 57.47
CA SER A 14 15.00 3.25 57.92
C SER A 14 15.54 2.27 56.85
N THR A 15 16.76 1.77 57.08
CA THR A 15 17.41 0.61 56.40
C THR A 15 16.99 -0.72 57.08
N SER A 16 17.49 -1.95 56.84
CA SER A 16 18.62 -2.59 56.09
C SER A 16 18.19 -4.05 55.71
N LEU A 17 18.93 -4.99 55.09
CA LEU A 17 20.30 -5.19 54.56
C LEU A 17 20.24 -5.69 53.08
N LEU A 18 21.27 -5.92 52.24
CA LEU A 18 22.75 -6.09 52.30
C LEU A 18 23.36 -7.51 52.41
N TYR A 19 24.58 -7.64 51.84
CA TYR A 19 25.58 -8.74 51.79
C TYR A 19 25.48 -9.79 50.65
N ILE A 20 26.57 -10.25 50.01
CA ILE A 20 27.83 -9.59 49.58
C ILE A 20 28.53 -10.46 48.50
N SER A 21 29.44 -9.89 47.70
CA SER A 21 30.28 -10.64 46.74
C SER A 21 31.63 -11.08 47.33
N CYS A 22 32.12 -12.27 46.97
CA CYS A 22 33.50 -12.67 47.27
C CYS A 22 34.15 -13.44 46.11
N GLN A 23 35.41 -13.13 45.80
CA GLN A 23 36.28 -13.92 44.93
C GLN A 23 37.35 -14.61 45.79
N GLN A 24 37.72 -15.85 45.47
CA GLN A 24 39.05 -16.21 44.92
C GLN A 24 39.12 -17.74 44.67
N ALA A 25 40.23 -18.23 44.12
CA ALA A 25 40.34 -19.56 43.53
C ALA A 25 41.53 -20.36 44.07
N THR A 26 41.55 -21.69 43.88
CA THR A 26 42.79 -22.48 43.74
C THR A 26 42.61 -23.82 43.01
N GLN A 27 43.42 -24.00 41.96
CA GLN A 27 44.20 -25.20 41.59
C GLN A 27 43.62 -26.65 41.56
N ASN A 28 43.76 -27.26 40.36
CA ASN A 28 44.32 -28.60 40.07
C ASN A 28 43.55 -29.87 40.60
N ASN A 29 43.68 -31.08 40.02
CA ASN A 29 44.66 -31.62 39.07
C ASN A 29 44.13 -32.85 38.28
N SER A 30 44.60 -33.06 37.03
CA SER A 30 44.68 -34.36 36.32
C SER A 30 43.36 -35.10 35.94
N LYS A 31 43.30 -36.04 34.98
CA LYS A 31 44.12 -36.36 33.77
C LYS A 31 43.35 -37.34 32.85
N ASN A 32 43.67 -37.31 31.55
CA ASN A 32 43.49 -38.37 30.53
C ASN A 32 42.03 -38.83 30.23
N ASN A 33 41.61 -39.10 28.98
CA ASN A 33 42.28 -39.12 27.68
C ASN A 33 41.20 -38.94 26.55
N ASP A 34 41.41 -39.01 25.23
CA ASP A 34 42.54 -39.52 24.43
C ASP A 34 42.69 -38.81 23.03
N LEU A 35 43.45 -39.45 22.14
CA LEU A 35 43.74 -39.22 20.70
C LEU A 35 42.51 -39.28 19.75
N GLU A 36 42.53 -38.91 18.45
CA GLU A 36 43.58 -38.81 17.39
C GLU A 36 43.46 -37.49 16.54
N ILE A 37 44.53 -36.76 16.17
CA ILE A 37 45.47 -36.88 15.00
C ILE A 37 44.79 -36.59 13.61
N SER A 38 45.28 -35.72 12.70
CA SER A 38 46.38 -34.72 12.74
C SER A 38 46.41 -33.69 11.58
N LYS A 39 46.99 -32.49 11.87
CA LYS A 39 47.92 -31.64 11.06
C LYS A 39 47.82 -31.56 9.52
N LYS A 40 47.85 -30.33 8.98
CA LYS A 40 49.11 -29.64 8.56
C LYS A 40 48.92 -28.16 8.21
N GLU A 41 50.01 -27.38 8.30
CA GLU A 41 50.06 -25.95 7.94
C GLU A 41 50.41 -25.69 6.46
N ASN A 42 50.18 -24.45 5.99
CA ASN A 42 51.28 -23.64 5.45
C ASN A 42 50.95 -22.14 5.41
N VAL A 43 52.00 -21.30 5.37
CA VAL A 43 51.95 -19.83 5.44
C VAL A 43 52.94 -19.24 4.43
N ASN A 44 52.61 -18.12 3.76
CA ASN A 44 53.49 -16.94 3.56
C ASN A 44 52.92 -15.92 2.55
N ASP A 45 53.37 -14.67 2.69
CA ASP A 45 53.01 -13.50 1.88
C ASP A 45 53.65 -13.46 0.47
N VAL A 46 53.20 -12.50 -0.37
CA VAL A 46 54.01 -11.32 -0.74
C VAL A 46 53.21 -10.35 -1.63
N ASN A 47 53.36 -9.04 -1.38
CA ASN A 47 52.75 -7.96 -2.16
C ASN A 47 53.33 -7.83 -3.59
N LYS A 48 52.49 -7.45 -4.56
CA LYS A 48 52.94 -6.63 -5.70
C LYS A 48 51.83 -5.78 -6.31
N VAL A 49 52.21 -4.58 -6.76
CA VAL A 49 51.34 -3.56 -7.37
C VAL A 49 51.51 -3.56 -8.88
N SER A 50 50.43 -3.33 -9.64
CA SER A 50 50.47 -2.93 -11.05
C SER A 50 49.41 -1.86 -11.35
N LYS A 51 49.61 -1.14 -12.47
CA LYS A 51 48.75 -0.06 -12.98
C LYS A 51 47.91 -0.55 -14.18
N PRO A 52 46.86 0.19 -14.61
CA PRO A 52 45.91 -0.28 -15.62
C PRO A 52 46.41 -0.11 -17.06
N GLU A 53 45.79 -0.86 -17.97
CA GLU A 53 45.85 -0.65 -19.42
C GLU A 53 44.45 -0.30 -19.99
N GLU A 54 44.44 0.28 -21.20
CA GLU A 54 43.27 0.84 -21.89
C GLU A 54 42.69 -0.12 -22.97
N PRO A 55 41.49 0.15 -23.53
CA PRO A 55 40.68 -0.88 -24.18
C PRO A 55 41.03 -1.19 -25.64
N GLN A 56 40.81 -2.46 -26.02
CA GLN A 56 40.76 -2.88 -27.43
C GLN A 56 39.38 -2.62 -28.07
N LYS A 57 39.37 -2.47 -29.40
CA LYS A 57 38.18 -2.21 -30.22
C LYS A 57 37.46 -3.51 -30.62
N PRO A 58 36.16 -3.46 -30.98
CA PRO A 58 35.39 -4.65 -31.39
C PRO A 58 35.63 -5.04 -32.86
N ASP A 59 35.56 -6.34 -33.14
CA ASP A 59 35.57 -6.92 -34.49
C ASP A 59 34.18 -6.88 -35.18
N GLU A 60 34.19 -6.77 -36.52
CA GLU A 60 33.00 -6.89 -37.36
C GLU A 60 32.74 -8.34 -37.79
N PHE A 61 31.53 -8.90 -37.61
CA PHE A 61 31.14 -10.12 -38.34
C PHE A 61 29.67 -10.17 -38.83
N LYS A 62 29.50 -9.72 -40.09
CA LYS A 62 28.75 -10.34 -41.21
C LYS A 62 27.29 -10.82 -41.03
N THR A 63 26.42 -10.26 -41.88
CA THR A 63 25.09 -10.79 -42.26
C THR A 63 25.16 -12.05 -43.13
N PRO A 64 24.13 -12.92 -43.06
CA PRO A 64 23.72 -13.78 -44.17
C PRO A 64 22.34 -13.43 -44.76
N LYS A 65 22.01 -14.06 -45.91
CA LYS A 65 21.01 -13.60 -46.89
C LYS A 65 19.62 -14.26 -46.79
N GLN A 66 18.63 -13.48 -47.24
CA GLN A 66 17.37 -13.85 -47.93
C GLN A 66 17.12 -15.33 -48.33
N THR A 67 15.90 -15.80 -48.06
CA THR A 67 15.06 -16.61 -48.97
C THR A 67 13.61 -16.07 -48.89
N LYS A 68 12.99 -15.54 -49.95
CA LYS A 68 12.39 -16.14 -51.17
C LYS A 68 11.00 -16.80 -50.99
N LYS A 69 9.96 -16.00 -51.27
CA LYS A 69 8.64 -16.30 -51.89
C LYS A 69 7.99 -17.68 -51.69
N MET A 70 6.72 -17.64 -51.28
CA MET A 70 5.65 -18.46 -51.88
C MET A 70 4.49 -17.54 -52.34
N LYS A 71 3.51 -18.03 -53.11
CA LYS A 71 2.48 -17.23 -53.82
C LYS A 71 1.15 -18.02 -53.93
N THR A 72 0.10 -17.36 -54.43
CA THR A 72 -1.25 -17.90 -54.79
C THR A 72 -2.12 -18.39 -53.61
N SER A 73 -3.45 -18.25 -53.60
CA SER A 73 -4.40 -17.65 -54.57
C SER A 73 -5.72 -17.21 -53.93
N ASP A 74 -6.23 -16.06 -54.37
CA ASP A 74 -7.61 -15.73 -54.77
C ASP A 74 -8.83 -16.30 -54.01
N LYS A 75 -9.71 -15.39 -53.54
CA LYS A 75 -11.09 -15.29 -54.05
C LYS A 75 -11.78 -13.94 -53.71
N GLU A 76 -12.91 -13.70 -54.36
CA GLU A 76 -13.51 -12.38 -54.59
C GLU A 76 -14.77 -12.08 -53.75
N SER A 77 -15.35 -10.90 -54.00
CA SER A 77 -16.69 -10.43 -53.61
C SER A 77 -16.85 -9.90 -52.17
N ASN A 78 -17.71 -8.92 -51.89
CA ASN A 78 -18.66 -8.23 -52.78
C ASN A 78 -18.83 -6.74 -52.44
N ILE A 79 -19.32 -5.95 -53.41
CA ILE A 79 -19.58 -4.51 -53.26
C ILE A 79 -21.08 -4.27 -52.99
N THR A 80 -21.41 -3.39 -52.04
CA THR A 80 -22.70 -2.68 -52.08
C THR A 80 -22.51 -1.22 -51.64
N LYS A 81 -22.78 -0.28 -52.54
CA LYS A 81 -22.97 1.15 -52.20
C LYS A 81 -24.41 1.38 -51.73
N ILE A 82 -24.59 2.27 -50.76
CA ILE A 82 -25.75 3.18 -50.75
C ILE A 82 -25.21 4.59 -50.48
N GLU A 83 -25.34 5.46 -51.47
CA GLU A 83 -25.22 6.91 -51.31
C GLU A 83 -26.62 7.48 -51.21
N GLN A 84 -26.90 8.32 -50.20
CA GLN A 84 -27.78 9.46 -50.41
C GLN A 84 -27.45 10.59 -49.44
N ILE A 85 -27.45 11.80 -50.00
CA ILE A 85 -27.11 13.07 -49.36
C ILE A 85 -28.42 13.84 -49.21
N HIS A 86 -28.64 14.58 -48.12
CA HIS A 86 -29.19 15.94 -48.26
C HIS A 86 -29.06 16.89 -47.04
N THR A 87 -28.26 17.93 -47.25
CA THR A 87 -28.40 19.31 -46.71
C THR A 87 -28.16 19.62 -45.22
N ILE A 88 -27.87 20.90 -44.98
CA ILE A 88 -27.27 21.47 -43.76
C ILE A 88 -27.93 22.85 -43.52
N LYS A 89 -28.26 23.23 -42.28
CA LYS A 89 -27.86 24.50 -41.61
C LYS A 89 -28.50 24.68 -40.21
N PRO A 90 -27.92 25.54 -39.33
CA PRO A 90 -27.91 25.27 -37.89
C PRO A 90 -28.83 26.17 -37.04
N LYS A 91 -28.97 25.80 -35.76
CA LYS A 91 -29.23 26.75 -34.66
C LYS A 91 -28.32 26.46 -33.47
N THR A 92 -27.67 27.51 -32.96
CA THR A 92 -26.82 27.51 -31.76
C THR A 92 -27.64 27.86 -30.52
N LYS A 93 -27.47 27.08 -29.44
CA LYS A 93 -27.57 27.45 -28.01
C LYS A 93 -26.99 26.26 -27.24
N ILE A 94 -25.79 26.40 -26.67
CA ILE A 94 -25.48 26.97 -25.34
C ILE A 94 -25.86 25.99 -24.22
N ASP A 95 -24.89 25.79 -23.32
CA ASP A 95 -24.72 24.67 -22.40
C ASP A 95 -25.89 24.37 -21.45
N GLU A 96 -26.25 23.09 -21.36
CA GLU A 96 -26.69 22.49 -20.10
C GLU A 96 -25.72 21.37 -19.68
N LYS A 97 -25.55 21.21 -18.37
CA LYS A 97 -24.52 20.34 -17.78
C LYS A 97 -24.78 18.87 -18.13
N ALA A 98 -23.77 18.20 -18.68
CA ALA A 98 -23.81 16.78 -19.03
C ALA A 98 -23.92 15.86 -17.78
N LYS A 99 -25.15 15.69 -17.26
CA LYS A 99 -25.51 14.48 -16.51
C LYS A 99 -25.48 13.31 -17.49
N TRP A 100 -24.44 12.49 -17.40
CA TRP A 100 -24.33 11.27 -18.21
C TRP A 100 -25.40 10.27 -17.77
N ILE A 101 -26.45 10.12 -18.58
CA ILE A 101 -27.47 9.09 -18.37
C ILE A 101 -26.89 7.78 -18.90
N HIS A 102 -26.68 6.81 -17.99
CA HIS A 102 -26.24 5.48 -18.36
C HIS A 102 -27.26 4.82 -19.31
N LYS A 103 -26.79 4.30 -20.44
CA LYS A 103 -27.47 3.14 -21.04
C LYS A 103 -27.26 1.96 -20.08
N LYS A 104 -28.35 1.38 -19.60
CA LYS A 104 -28.31 0.07 -18.96
C LYS A 104 -27.99 -0.97 -20.04
N GLU A 105 -26.77 -1.51 -20.04
CA GLU A 105 -26.60 -2.93 -20.37
C GLU A 105 -27.28 -3.74 -19.25
N ASP A 106 -27.75 -4.96 -19.53
CA ASP A 106 -28.74 -5.62 -18.65
C ASP A 106 -28.24 -5.84 -17.21
N ASN A 107 -28.96 -5.24 -16.26
CA ASN A 107 -28.71 -5.39 -14.82
C ASN A 107 -29.02 -6.82 -14.36
N LYS A 108 -28.08 -7.77 -14.56
CA LYS A 108 -27.90 -8.84 -13.58
C LYS A 108 -27.63 -8.16 -12.24
N ILE A 109 -28.50 -8.40 -11.26
CA ILE A 109 -28.24 -8.00 -9.88
C ILE A 109 -27.01 -8.80 -9.43
N ALA A 110 -25.89 -8.11 -9.22
CA ALA A 110 -24.66 -8.77 -8.83
C ALA A 110 -24.85 -9.43 -7.45
N GLU A 111 -24.57 -10.74 -7.38
CA GLU A 111 -24.77 -11.51 -6.16
C GLU A 111 -23.76 -11.07 -5.09
N LYS A 112 -24.24 -10.84 -3.87
CA LYS A 112 -23.35 -10.56 -2.73
C LYS A 112 -22.54 -11.80 -2.41
N TYR A 113 -21.24 -11.61 -2.16
CA TYR A 113 -20.37 -12.68 -1.72
C TYR A 113 -20.83 -13.25 -0.38
N GLN A 114 -20.96 -14.56 -0.29
CA GLN A 114 -21.22 -15.27 0.97
C GLN A 114 -19.93 -15.90 1.48
N PHE A 115 -19.57 -15.62 2.73
CA PHE A 115 -18.42 -16.27 3.37
C PHE A 115 -18.72 -17.75 3.66
N PRO A 116 -17.70 -18.63 3.67
CA PRO A 116 -17.87 -20.04 4.03
C PRO A 116 -18.51 -20.24 5.40
N GLU A 117 -19.32 -21.29 5.55
CA GLU A 117 -19.85 -21.68 6.87
C GLU A 117 -18.74 -22.14 7.82
N LEU A 118 -19.03 -22.04 9.12
CA LEU A 118 -18.12 -22.42 10.20
C LEU A 118 -18.34 -23.87 10.64
N THR A 119 -17.24 -24.58 10.92
CA THR A 119 -17.29 -25.96 11.42
C THR A 119 -17.99 -26.02 12.79
N LYS A 120 -19.17 -26.62 12.84
CA LYS A 120 -19.95 -26.78 14.06
C LYS A 120 -19.41 -27.92 14.94
N ILE A 121 -19.25 -27.68 16.23
CA ILE A 121 -18.94 -28.70 17.23
C ILE A 121 -20.22 -29.47 17.58
N ASN A 122 -20.10 -30.79 17.76
CA ASN A 122 -21.21 -31.65 18.15
C ASN A 122 -21.64 -31.36 19.60
N ILE A 123 -22.95 -31.23 19.86
CA ILE A 123 -23.49 -31.04 21.23
C ILE A 123 -23.08 -32.17 22.18
N LYS A 124 -22.78 -33.37 21.68
CA LYS A 124 -22.28 -34.52 22.47
C LYS A 124 -20.82 -34.40 22.93
N THR A 125 -20.07 -33.39 22.49
CA THR A 125 -18.68 -33.17 22.92
C THR A 125 -18.58 -33.03 24.44
N LEU A 126 -17.53 -33.63 25.01
CA LEU A 126 -17.23 -33.59 26.44
C LEU A 126 -16.70 -32.22 26.85
N LEU A 127 -16.91 -31.85 28.12
CA LEU A 127 -16.35 -30.62 28.68
C LEU A 127 -14.83 -30.75 28.85
N SER A 128 -14.10 -29.74 28.39
CA SER A 128 -12.64 -29.61 28.56
C SER A 128 -12.24 -29.29 30.00
N SER A 129 -13.18 -28.83 30.83
CA SER A 129 -13.04 -28.68 32.28
C SER A 129 -14.40 -28.83 32.95
N GLN A 130 -14.44 -29.40 34.17
CA GLN A 130 -15.68 -29.68 34.88
C GLN A 130 -16.07 -28.51 35.79
N GLY A 131 -17.29 -28.00 35.64
CA GLY A 131 -17.83 -26.91 36.45
C GLY A 131 -17.27 -25.53 36.09
N ASP A 132 -16.98 -24.72 37.11
CA ASP A 132 -16.38 -23.40 36.94
C ASP A 132 -14.85 -23.48 36.82
N LEU A 133 -14.35 -22.95 35.71
CA LEU A 133 -12.93 -22.86 35.39
C LEU A 133 -12.25 -21.85 36.32
N LYS A 134 -11.11 -22.23 36.91
CA LYS A 134 -10.34 -21.34 37.81
C LYS A 134 -9.18 -20.60 37.14
N ASN A 135 -8.65 -21.13 36.03
CA ASN A 135 -7.51 -20.53 35.32
C ASN A 135 -7.53 -20.90 33.83
N PRO A 136 -7.90 -19.97 32.92
CA PRO A 136 -7.93 -20.22 31.48
C PRO A 136 -6.57 -20.57 30.86
N LYS A 137 -5.43 -20.11 31.41
CA LYS A 137 -4.11 -20.49 30.88
C LYS A 137 -3.90 -22.01 30.89
N LEU A 138 -4.52 -22.77 31.81
CA LEU A 138 -4.40 -24.23 31.83
C LEU A 138 -4.94 -24.90 30.56
N LEU A 139 -5.92 -24.29 29.90
CA LEU A 139 -6.50 -24.78 28.65
C LEU A 139 -5.84 -24.10 27.44
N PHE A 140 -5.77 -22.77 27.42
CA PHE A 140 -5.44 -21.98 26.23
C PHE A 140 -3.96 -21.60 26.09
N ASP A 141 -3.16 -21.58 27.16
CA ASP A 141 -1.74 -21.18 27.11
C ASP A 141 -0.85 -22.36 26.65
N LYS A 142 -1.00 -22.71 25.37
CA LYS A 142 -0.27 -23.75 24.62
C LYS A 142 0.47 -23.11 23.44
N THR A 143 1.33 -23.86 22.75
CA THR A 143 2.05 -23.38 21.56
C THR A 143 1.15 -23.11 20.35
N GLU A 144 -0.03 -23.74 20.29
CA GLU A 144 -1.09 -23.50 19.32
C GLU A 144 -2.41 -23.23 20.06
N PHE A 145 -3.24 -22.31 19.56
CA PHE A 145 -4.50 -22.00 20.23
C PHE A 145 -5.54 -23.13 20.04
N PRO A 146 -6.10 -23.71 21.11
CA PRO A 146 -6.98 -24.88 21.02
C PRO A 146 -8.39 -24.49 20.54
N LYS A 147 -8.73 -24.89 19.31
CA LYS A 147 -10.00 -24.47 18.66
C LYS A 147 -11.28 -25.08 19.24
N ASN A 148 -11.20 -26.24 19.92
CA ASN A 148 -12.36 -27.06 20.31
C ASN A 148 -12.58 -27.11 21.83
N VAL A 149 -12.32 -26.01 22.55
CA VAL A 149 -12.54 -25.96 24.02
C VAL A 149 -14.02 -25.77 24.33
N VAL A 150 -14.60 -26.68 25.11
CA VAL A 150 -16.01 -26.66 25.54
C VAL A 150 -16.08 -26.58 27.08
N LEU A 151 -16.80 -25.60 27.61
CA LEU A 151 -16.98 -25.35 29.04
C LEU A 151 -18.46 -25.40 29.43
N SER A 152 -18.75 -25.60 30.72
CA SER A 152 -20.11 -25.42 31.25
C SER A 152 -20.57 -23.98 31.03
N LYS A 153 -21.80 -23.80 30.51
CA LYS A 153 -22.45 -22.48 30.34
C LYS A 153 -22.84 -21.90 31.71
N THR A 154 -21.89 -21.24 32.37
CA THR A 154 -22.10 -20.47 33.61
C THR A 154 -21.76 -18.99 33.37
N PRO A 155 -22.42 -18.04 34.06
CA PRO A 155 -22.06 -16.61 33.96
C PRO A 155 -20.59 -16.34 34.35
N ASN A 156 -20.08 -17.09 35.32
CA ASN A 156 -18.68 -17.02 35.75
C ASN A 156 -17.71 -17.47 34.62
N ASN A 157 -17.94 -18.62 33.99
CA ASN A 157 -17.12 -19.08 32.86
C ASN A 157 -17.15 -18.11 31.68
N ILE A 158 -18.32 -17.55 31.35
CA ILE A 158 -18.47 -16.55 30.27
C ILE A 158 -17.69 -15.27 30.60
N SER A 159 -17.83 -14.74 31.82
CA SER A 159 -17.12 -13.53 32.27
C SER A 159 -15.60 -13.72 32.31
N LEU A 160 -15.14 -14.83 32.88
CA LEU A 160 -13.72 -15.19 32.98
C LEU A 160 -13.05 -15.32 31.61
N MET A 161 -13.73 -15.95 30.65
CA MET A 161 -13.20 -16.11 29.29
C MET A 161 -13.18 -14.80 28.50
N ASN A 162 -14.21 -13.95 28.64
CA ASN A 162 -14.19 -12.59 28.09
C ASN A 162 -12.98 -11.80 28.63
N LEU A 163 -12.76 -11.83 29.95
CA LEU A 163 -11.63 -11.16 30.58
C LEU A 163 -10.27 -11.72 30.09
N TYR A 164 -10.15 -13.05 29.97
CA TYR A 164 -8.92 -13.70 29.51
C TYR A 164 -8.58 -13.34 28.05
N PHE A 165 -9.50 -13.55 27.10
CA PHE A 165 -9.25 -13.23 25.69
C PHE A 165 -8.91 -11.74 25.50
N ARG A 166 -9.69 -10.85 26.12
CA ARG A 166 -9.49 -9.40 26.06
C ARG A 166 -8.13 -8.97 26.62
N ASN A 167 -7.63 -9.64 27.67
CA ASN A 167 -6.35 -9.34 28.30
C ASN A 167 -5.16 -9.89 27.50
N GLU A 168 -5.22 -11.13 27.01
CA GLU A 168 -4.13 -11.71 26.22
C GLU A 168 -4.01 -11.04 24.84
N MET A 169 -5.14 -10.68 24.20
CA MET A 169 -5.09 -9.89 22.95
C MET A 169 -4.51 -8.49 23.19
N ASN A 170 -4.86 -7.83 24.31
CA ASN A 170 -4.24 -6.56 24.71
C ASN A 170 -2.71 -6.66 24.83
N LYS A 171 -2.18 -7.75 25.39
CA LYS A 171 -0.73 -8.00 25.47
C LYS A 171 -0.10 -8.13 24.09
N VAL A 172 -0.68 -8.95 23.22
CA VAL A 172 -0.19 -9.21 21.86
C VAL A 172 -0.19 -7.93 21.03
N LEU A 173 -1.28 -7.17 21.02
CA LEU A 173 -1.38 -5.92 20.26
C LEU A 173 -0.50 -4.81 20.85
N SER A 174 -0.35 -4.73 22.17
CA SER A 174 0.62 -3.81 22.79
C SER A 174 2.05 -4.14 22.38
N PHE A 175 2.43 -5.41 22.35
CA PHE A 175 3.75 -5.85 21.86
C PHE A 175 3.96 -5.48 20.38
N ILE A 176 2.96 -5.69 19.52
CA ILE A 176 3.04 -5.40 18.08
C ILE A 176 3.15 -3.88 17.84
N VAL A 177 2.23 -3.08 18.38
CA VAL A 177 2.23 -1.62 18.25
C VAL A 177 3.54 -1.04 18.80
N ASN A 178 3.98 -1.48 19.98
CA ASN A 178 5.22 -1.01 20.60
C ASN A 178 6.50 -1.67 20.02
N LYS A 179 6.37 -2.44 18.93
CA LYS A 179 7.47 -3.08 18.17
C LYS A 179 8.43 -3.90 19.05
N GLY A 180 7.88 -4.60 20.04
CA GLY A 180 8.60 -5.46 20.97
C GLY A 180 9.38 -4.75 22.08
N ASN A 181 9.30 -3.42 22.21
CA ASN A 181 10.08 -2.64 23.19
C ASN A 181 9.64 -2.78 24.66
N GLN A 182 8.77 -3.74 24.99
CA GLN A 182 8.25 -3.95 26.35
C GLN A 182 8.30 -5.43 26.74
N TYR A 183 8.79 -5.72 27.94
CA TYR A 183 8.72 -7.04 28.56
C TYR A 183 7.28 -7.36 28.96
N ILE A 184 6.57 -8.08 28.10
CA ILE A 184 5.18 -8.50 28.28
C ILE A 184 5.13 -10.03 28.41
N ASP A 185 4.38 -10.55 29.38
CA ASP A 185 4.04 -11.98 29.53
C ASP A 185 3.12 -12.44 28.39
N LEU A 186 3.68 -12.58 27.18
CA LEU A 186 2.94 -13.00 26.00
C LEU A 186 2.37 -14.42 26.16
N PRO A 187 1.17 -14.68 25.63
CA PRO A 187 0.60 -16.02 25.62
C PRO A 187 1.40 -16.95 24.69
N LYS A 188 1.56 -18.22 25.06
CA LYS A 188 2.42 -19.17 24.33
C LYS A 188 1.99 -19.45 22.89
N TRP A 189 0.74 -19.17 22.53
CA TRP A 189 0.24 -19.33 21.16
C TRP A 189 0.69 -18.18 20.23
N PHE A 190 1.23 -17.09 20.79
CA PHE A 190 1.84 -16.00 20.04
C PHE A 190 3.36 -16.03 20.23
N THR A 191 4.06 -16.72 19.32
CA THR A 191 5.52 -16.77 19.26
C THR A 191 6.04 -15.90 18.10
N PRO A 192 6.34 -14.61 18.33
CA PRO A 192 6.88 -13.73 17.30
C PRO A 192 8.28 -14.20 16.89
N ASN A 193 8.52 -14.32 15.58
CA ASN A 193 9.87 -14.53 15.05
C ASN A 193 10.45 -13.17 14.66
N PHE A 194 11.48 -12.70 15.37
CA PHE A 194 12.08 -11.39 15.13
C PHE A 194 12.78 -11.26 13.76
N ILE A 195 13.03 -12.38 13.07
CA ILE A 195 13.62 -12.44 11.73
C ILE A 195 12.56 -12.23 10.63
N GLU A 196 11.32 -12.67 10.86
CA GLU A 196 10.23 -12.67 9.87
C GLU A 196 9.19 -11.60 10.23
N ARG A 197 9.41 -10.36 9.76
CA ARG A 197 8.53 -9.23 10.12
C ARG A 197 7.16 -9.26 9.46
N ASN A 198 7.07 -9.75 8.22
CA ASN A 198 5.89 -9.61 7.34
C ASN A 198 4.85 -10.73 7.55
N SER A 199 4.70 -11.19 8.79
CA SER A 199 3.73 -12.23 9.16
C SER A 199 3.29 -12.21 10.63
N VAL A 200 3.64 -11.17 11.41
CA VAL A 200 3.36 -11.18 12.86
C VAL A 200 1.86 -11.21 13.15
N PHE A 201 1.03 -10.53 12.35
CA PHE A 201 -0.43 -10.65 12.43
C PHE A 201 -0.93 -12.05 12.05
N ALA A 202 -0.29 -12.75 11.11
CA ALA A 202 -0.68 -14.11 10.70
C ALA A 202 -0.60 -15.15 11.83
N LYS A 203 0.12 -14.83 12.91
CA LYS A 203 0.25 -15.67 14.12
C LYS A 203 -0.84 -15.42 15.18
N ILE A 204 -1.83 -14.57 14.89
CA ILE A 204 -2.93 -14.25 15.80
C ILE A 204 -4.20 -15.03 15.39
N PRO A 205 -4.60 -16.08 16.13
CA PRO A 205 -5.82 -16.82 15.84
C PRO A 205 -7.07 -16.05 16.29
N ASP A 206 -8.22 -16.41 15.72
CA ASP A 206 -9.51 -15.96 16.23
C ASP A 206 -9.79 -16.68 17.56
N LEU A 207 -9.83 -15.94 18.67
CA LEU A 207 -9.92 -16.54 20.01
C LEU A 207 -11.36 -17.01 20.25
N GLN A 208 -11.60 -18.32 20.27
CA GLN A 208 -12.92 -18.91 20.44
C GLN A 208 -13.03 -19.90 21.60
N VAL A 209 -14.21 -19.94 22.24
CA VAL A 209 -14.58 -20.94 23.26
C VAL A 209 -16.07 -21.23 23.20
N TYR A 210 -16.44 -22.48 23.44
CA TYR A 210 -17.83 -22.94 23.39
C TYR A 210 -18.37 -23.14 24.81
N PHE A 211 -19.61 -22.69 25.03
CA PHE A 211 -20.34 -22.86 26.29
C PHE A 211 -21.55 -23.76 26.06
N LYS A 212 -21.59 -24.86 26.80
CA LYS A 212 -22.60 -25.91 26.64
C LYS A 212 -23.50 -25.99 27.88
N ASP A 213 -24.80 -26.10 27.65
CA ASP A 213 -25.74 -26.70 28.62
C ASP A 213 -26.30 -28.03 28.06
N ASN A 214 -27.42 -28.52 28.58
CA ASN A 214 -27.99 -29.80 28.15
C ASN A 214 -28.49 -29.78 26.69
N ASN A 215 -28.96 -28.63 26.20
CA ASN A 215 -29.62 -28.50 24.89
C ASN A 215 -28.96 -27.46 23.97
N GLU A 216 -28.29 -26.44 24.51
CA GLU A 216 -27.69 -25.35 23.74
C GLU A 216 -26.15 -25.40 23.73
N MET A 217 -25.57 -24.96 22.62
CA MET A 217 -24.16 -24.62 22.48
C MET A 217 -24.01 -23.18 21.99
N LEU A 218 -23.56 -22.30 22.88
CA LEU A 218 -23.14 -20.94 22.57
C LEU A 218 -21.64 -20.93 22.22
N VAL A 219 -21.23 -19.95 21.43
CA VAL A 219 -19.83 -19.67 21.11
C VAL A 219 -19.51 -18.21 21.47
N LEU A 220 -18.42 -18.00 22.19
CA LEU A 220 -17.81 -16.70 22.44
C LEU A 220 -16.59 -16.56 21.55
N LYS A 221 -16.51 -15.44 20.82
CA LYS A 221 -15.36 -15.08 19.99
C LYS A 221 -14.79 -13.73 20.37
N HIS A 222 -13.47 -13.61 20.26
CA HIS A 222 -12.71 -12.36 20.25
C HIS A 222 -11.73 -12.39 19.08
N GLN A 223 -11.89 -11.50 18.10
CA GLN A 223 -11.18 -11.56 16.82
C GLN A 223 -10.81 -10.17 16.31
N ILE A 224 -9.68 -10.07 15.60
CA ILE A 224 -9.28 -8.85 14.88
C ILE A 224 -10.05 -8.82 13.55
N MET A 225 -10.77 -7.72 13.31
CA MET A 225 -11.51 -7.49 12.08
C MET A 225 -10.63 -6.71 11.11
N LEU A 226 -10.38 -7.30 9.95
CA LEU A 226 -9.55 -6.69 8.92
C LEU A 226 -10.36 -5.70 8.07
N SER A 227 -9.72 -4.59 7.71
CA SER A 227 -10.25 -3.58 6.80
C SER A 227 -9.16 -3.06 5.87
N HIS A 228 -9.58 -2.56 4.70
CA HIS A 228 -8.69 -1.77 3.85
C HIS A 228 -8.43 -0.41 4.52
N ILE A 229 -7.22 0.13 4.40
CA ILE A 229 -6.80 1.37 5.09
C ILE A 229 -7.72 2.57 4.82
N SER A 230 -8.40 2.62 3.67
CA SER A 230 -9.42 3.64 3.35
C SER A 230 -10.52 3.73 4.42
N ASN A 231 -10.82 2.61 5.08
CA ASN A 231 -11.89 2.45 6.07
C ASN A 231 -11.38 2.68 7.50
N ASP A 232 -10.18 3.24 7.65
CA ASP A 232 -9.51 3.53 8.93
C ASP A 232 -8.93 4.95 9.01
N GLU A 233 -9.35 5.89 8.14
CA GLU A 233 -8.91 7.31 8.16
C GLU A 233 -9.32 8.02 9.46
N LEU A 234 -8.32 8.43 10.25
CA LEU A 234 -8.48 9.46 11.27
C LEU A 234 -8.55 10.86 10.62
N THR A 235 -9.50 11.68 11.05
CA THR A 235 -9.60 13.10 10.69
C THR A 235 -9.32 13.99 11.90
N ILE A 236 -8.90 15.24 11.66
CA ILE A 236 -8.87 16.28 12.69
C ILE A 236 -9.91 17.33 12.31
N GLU A 237 -10.95 17.46 13.13
CA GLU A 237 -12.07 18.38 12.95
C GLU A 237 -12.11 19.28 14.20
N ASN A 238 -12.01 20.61 14.03
CA ASN A 238 -12.06 21.60 15.12
C ASN A 238 -11.07 21.34 16.29
N GLY A 239 -9.90 20.77 16.02
CA GLY A 239 -8.90 20.41 17.04
C GLY A 239 -9.19 19.12 17.80
N GLN A 240 -10.26 18.40 17.43
CA GLN A 240 -10.58 17.06 17.93
C GLN A 240 -10.11 16.01 16.91
N LEU A 241 -9.59 14.88 17.40
CA LEU A 241 -9.20 13.74 16.57
C LEU A 241 -10.40 12.80 16.46
N ILE A 242 -10.82 12.46 15.24
CA ILE A 242 -12.07 11.75 14.97
C ILE A 242 -11.82 10.48 14.17
N PHE A 243 -12.49 9.40 14.58
CA PHE A 243 -12.54 8.12 13.89
C PHE A 243 -14.01 7.77 13.57
N LYS A 244 -14.26 7.12 12.43
CA LYS A 244 -15.59 6.71 11.98
C LYS A 244 -15.52 5.28 11.45
N LYS A 245 -16.36 4.37 11.97
CA LYS A 245 -16.40 2.96 11.54
C LYS A 245 -17.82 2.50 11.26
N GLU A 246 -18.06 2.05 10.04
CA GLU A 246 -19.32 1.42 9.61
C GLU A 246 -19.40 0.00 10.23
N ILE A 247 -20.54 -0.36 10.84
CA ILE A 247 -20.71 -1.63 11.56
C ILE A 247 -22.05 -2.34 11.29
N THR A 248 -22.80 -1.97 10.26
CA THR A 248 -24.10 -2.58 9.89
C THR A 248 -23.99 -4.11 9.79
N ASN A 249 -22.96 -4.61 9.11
CA ASN A 249 -22.69 -6.05 8.97
C ASN A 249 -22.47 -6.80 10.30
N PHE A 250 -22.20 -6.09 11.41
CA PHE A 250 -22.12 -6.65 12.78
C PHE A 250 -23.42 -6.47 13.56
N LEU A 251 -24.11 -5.33 13.37
CA LEU A 251 -25.39 -5.02 14.01
C LEU A 251 -26.54 -5.90 13.49
N ASP A 252 -26.53 -6.23 12.19
CA ASP A 252 -27.50 -7.09 11.51
C ASP A 252 -27.38 -8.58 11.90
N LYS A 253 -26.44 -8.94 12.79
CA LYS A 253 -26.23 -10.32 13.25
C LYS A 253 -27.02 -10.60 14.55
N PRO A 254 -27.58 -11.81 14.72
CA PRO A 254 -28.26 -12.24 15.94
C PRO A 254 -27.22 -12.60 17.03
N TYR A 255 -26.36 -11.64 17.37
CA TYR A 255 -25.27 -11.79 18.33
C TYR A 255 -25.58 -10.94 19.58
N HIS A 256 -25.06 -11.37 20.72
CA HIS A 256 -25.31 -10.78 22.04
C HIS A 256 -24.00 -10.47 22.76
N ASN A 257 -24.07 -9.59 23.77
CA ASN A 257 -22.89 -9.07 24.50
C ASN A 257 -21.84 -8.51 23.52
N ARG A 258 -22.31 -7.79 22.50
CA ARG A 258 -21.50 -7.30 21.39
C ARG A 258 -20.59 -6.19 21.90
N LYS A 259 -19.29 -6.33 21.67
CA LYS A 259 -18.29 -5.32 22.01
C LYS A 259 -17.39 -5.09 20.81
N ILE A 260 -16.92 -3.87 20.67
CA ILE A 260 -15.94 -3.47 19.68
C ILE A 260 -14.87 -2.65 20.37
N ARG A 261 -13.64 -2.79 19.92
CA ARG A 261 -12.49 -2.08 20.47
C ARG A 261 -11.72 -1.45 19.32
N PHE A 262 -11.27 -0.23 19.57
CA PHE A 262 -10.35 0.49 18.69
C PHE A 262 -9.02 0.69 19.41
N THR A 263 -7.94 0.25 18.77
CA THR A 263 -6.56 0.49 19.21
C THR A 263 -5.96 1.50 18.23
N LEU A 264 -5.89 2.77 18.66
CA LEU A 264 -5.27 3.85 17.90
C LEU A 264 -3.76 3.88 18.17
N GLN A 265 -2.95 4.07 17.13
CA GLN A 265 -1.48 4.15 17.26
C GLN A 265 -1.03 5.61 17.45
N LYS A 266 -0.68 5.99 18.68
CA LYS A 266 0.08 7.22 18.95
C LYS A 266 1.56 6.98 18.65
N ILE A 267 2.25 7.96 18.08
CA ILE A 267 3.68 7.94 17.81
C ILE A 267 4.38 8.84 18.83
N LEU A 268 5.29 8.28 19.63
CA LEU A 268 5.90 8.97 20.78
C LEU A 268 7.25 9.61 20.48
N ASN A 269 8.10 8.99 19.66
CA ASN A 269 9.43 9.53 19.39
C ASN A 269 9.99 9.03 18.04
N ARG A 270 10.89 9.82 17.43
CA ARG A 270 11.46 9.58 16.10
C ARG A 270 12.97 9.84 16.03
N PHE A 271 13.73 9.37 17.02
CA PHE A 271 15.19 9.32 16.92
C PHE A 271 15.65 8.11 16.09
N PHE A 272 16.66 8.32 15.22
CA PHE A 272 17.36 7.28 14.44
C PHE A 272 16.45 6.26 13.73
N ASN A 273 15.36 6.74 13.12
CA ASN A 273 14.36 5.95 12.37
C ASN A 273 13.64 4.85 13.18
N GLN A 274 13.81 4.79 14.51
CA GLN A 274 13.06 3.87 15.37
C GLN A 274 11.84 4.59 15.95
N PHE A 275 10.69 4.38 15.32
CA PHE A 275 9.41 4.80 15.86
C PHE A 275 9.06 4.01 17.12
N GLN A 276 9.09 4.66 18.28
CA GLN A 276 8.36 4.20 19.45
C GLN A 276 6.91 4.66 19.34
N ASN A 277 5.99 3.71 19.45
CA ASN A 277 4.56 3.96 19.44
C ASN A 277 3.96 3.73 20.84
N GLN A 278 2.68 4.06 20.99
CA GLN A 278 1.85 3.70 22.15
C GLN A 278 0.43 3.40 21.67
N PRO A 279 -0.17 2.25 22.05
CA PRO A 279 -1.59 2.00 21.80
C PRO A 279 -2.46 2.87 22.72
N ILE A 280 -3.47 3.50 22.15
CA ILE A 280 -4.59 4.10 22.86
C ILE A 280 -5.81 3.21 22.60
N VAL A 281 -6.16 2.39 23.61
CA VAL A 281 -7.20 1.35 23.51
C VAL A 281 -8.51 1.86 24.06
N ILE A 282 -9.59 1.71 23.30
CA ILE A 282 -10.92 2.21 23.60
C ILE A 282 -11.91 1.06 23.47
N ASP A 283 -12.37 0.53 24.62
CA ASP A 283 -13.39 -0.51 24.71
C ASP A 283 -14.79 0.12 24.59
N VAL A 284 -15.62 -0.38 23.67
CA VAL A 284 -17.01 0.04 23.47
C VAL A 284 -17.92 -1.17 23.60
N ASP A 285 -18.84 -1.12 24.57
CA ASP A 285 -19.98 -2.03 24.63
C ASP A 285 -21.05 -1.54 23.64
N LEU A 286 -21.42 -2.36 22.67
CA LEU A 286 -22.34 -1.97 21.59
C LEU A 286 -23.79 -2.09 22.01
N ASP A 287 -24.14 -3.08 22.84
CA ASP A 287 -25.52 -3.26 23.25
C ASP A 287 -25.97 -2.09 24.14
N ASP A 288 -25.10 -1.68 25.08
CA ASP A 288 -25.27 -0.45 25.88
C ASP A 288 -25.25 0.83 25.02
N LEU A 289 -24.38 0.90 23.99
CA LEU A 289 -24.31 2.08 23.11
C LEU A 289 -25.52 2.21 22.17
N ILE A 290 -26.21 1.11 21.82
CA ILE A 290 -27.44 1.16 21.01
C ILE A 290 -28.57 1.83 21.82
N ASP A 291 -28.72 1.45 23.09
CA ASP A 291 -29.74 2.00 23.98
C ASP A 291 -29.42 3.45 24.38
N ASN A 292 -28.20 3.71 24.87
CA ASN A 292 -27.80 5.03 25.39
C ASN A 292 -27.33 6.02 24.31
N LYS A 293 -27.02 5.55 23.08
CA LYS A 293 -26.56 6.30 21.89
C LYS A 293 -25.25 7.10 22.02
N LYS A 294 -24.79 7.36 23.24
CA LYS A 294 -23.53 8.05 23.53
C LYS A 294 -22.88 7.56 24.83
N HIS A 295 -21.61 7.19 24.75
CA HIS A 295 -20.74 6.98 25.92
C HIS A 295 -19.62 8.03 26.02
N ARG A 296 -19.11 8.24 27.23
CA ARG A 296 -17.98 9.13 27.51
C ARG A 296 -16.96 8.45 28.43
N PHE A 297 -15.75 8.27 27.91
CA PHE A 297 -14.61 7.69 28.65
C PHE A 297 -13.58 8.78 28.99
N LYS A 298 -12.75 8.53 30.00
CA LYS A 298 -11.67 9.43 30.44
C LYS A 298 -10.41 8.63 30.72
N ASP A 299 -9.35 8.89 29.98
CA ASP A 299 -7.97 8.48 30.32
C ASP A 299 -7.32 9.58 31.17
N GLN A 300 -6.05 9.44 31.58
CA GLN A 300 -5.22 10.51 32.12
C GLN A 300 -5.18 11.75 31.20
N ASN A 301 -4.87 11.59 29.90
CA ASN A 301 -4.58 12.71 28.99
C ASN A 301 -5.78 13.19 28.17
N TYR A 302 -6.70 12.29 27.84
CA TYR A 302 -7.78 12.53 26.88
C TYR A 302 -9.17 12.33 27.47
N ASN A 303 -10.15 13.01 26.88
CA ASN A 303 -11.56 12.64 26.96
C ASN A 303 -11.95 11.97 25.63
N TYR A 304 -12.75 10.91 25.70
CA TYR A 304 -13.30 10.22 24.53
C TYR A 304 -14.82 10.32 24.60
N ASP A 305 -15.46 10.84 23.56
CA ASP A 305 -16.90 10.69 23.35
C ASP A 305 -17.12 9.69 22.20
N VAL A 306 -17.99 8.70 22.42
CA VAL A 306 -18.36 7.69 21.43
C VAL A 306 -19.85 7.79 21.16
N PHE A 307 -20.25 7.81 19.90
CA PHE A 307 -21.63 7.94 19.44
C PHE A 307 -21.94 6.85 18.42
N LEU A 308 -23.22 6.44 18.31
CA LEU A 308 -23.70 5.58 17.23
C LEU A 308 -24.68 6.37 16.34
N GLU A 309 -24.25 6.69 15.12
CA GLU A 309 -24.99 7.50 14.14
C GLU A 309 -25.18 6.66 12.86
N ASN A 310 -26.41 6.26 12.52
CA ASN A 310 -26.73 5.49 11.30
C ASN A 310 -25.81 4.26 11.08
N ASN A 311 -25.76 3.35 12.05
CA ASN A 311 -24.88 2.17 12.09
C ASN A 311 -23.37 2.47 11.94
N THR A 312 -22.97 3.73 12.06
CA THR A 312 -21.56 4.16 12.08
C THR A 312 -21.20 4.59 13.50
N ILE A 313 -20.17 3.99 14.07
CA ILE A 313 -19.59 4.52 15.31
C ILE A 313 -18.77 5.75 14.97
N ARG A 314 -19.05 6.86 15.64
CA ARG A 314 -18.22 8.05 15.65
C ARG A 314 -17.51 8.15 16.99
N LEU A 315 -16.18 8.08 16.96
CA LEU A 315 -15.32 8.28 18.11
C LEU A 315 -14.66 9.67 18.00
N VAL A 316 -14.70 10.44 19.08
CA VAL A 316 -14.15 11.81 19.16
C VAL A 316 -13.21 11.90 20.35
N LEU A 317 -11.92 12.09 20.08
CA LEU A 317 -10.87 12.35 21.04
C LEU A 317 -10.68 13.85 21.22
N SER A 318 -10.60 14.29 22.47
CA SER A 318 -10.23 15.66 22.85
C SER A 318 -9.15 15.62 23.93
N HIS A 319 -8.15 16.50 23.81
CA HIS A 319 -7.22 16.77 24.91
C HIS A 319 -8.00 17.28 26.13
N LYS A 320 -7.48 17.01 27.33
CA LYS A 320 -7.88 17.75 28.55
C LYS A 320 -7.14 19.09 28.69
N ASP A 321 -5.99 19.19 28.02
CA ASP A 321 -5.14 20.37 27.98
C ASP A 321 -5.34 21.09 26.65
N ASN A 322 -5.95 22.27 26.70
CA ASN A 322 -6.28 23.05 25.50
C ASN A 322 -5.04 23.61 24.77
N GLN A 323 -3.83 23.52 25.35
CA GLN A 323 -2.58 23.90 24.69
C GLN A 323 -2.01 22.77 23.81
N LYS A 324 -2.55 21.55 23.92
CA LYS A 324 -2.12 20.41 23.10
C LYS A 324 -2.98 20.28 21.84
N HIS A 325 -2.34 19.83 20.77
CA HIS A 325 -2.96 19.66 19.46
C HIS A 325 -2.61 18.26 18.92
N PHE A 326 -3.56 17.66 18.20
CA PHE A 326 -3.32 16.42 17.46
C PHE A 326 -2.64 16.73 16.13
N SER A 327 -1.78 15.83 15.65
CA SER A 327 -1.17 15.95 14.33
C SER A 327 -1.04 14.60 13.64
N PHE A 328 -0.86 14.63 12.32
CA PHE A 328 -0.48 13.48 11.49
C PHE A 328 0.85 13.71 10.75
N ASN A 329 1.59 14.78 11.09
CA ASN A 329 2.88 15.13 10.45
C ASN A 329 3.89 15.78 11.42
N ASP A 330 3.43 16.53 12.42
CA ASP A 330 4.30 17.28 13.33
C ASP A 330 4.67 16.45 14.56
N VAL A 331 5.97 16.18 14.73
CA VAL A 331 6.55 15.42 15.86
C VAL A 331 6.60 16.22 17.16
N ASN A 332 6.34 17.53 17.13
CA ASN A 332 6.26 18.39 18.32
C ASN A 332 4.84 18.42 18.93
N GLN A 333 3.88 17.77 18.27
CA GLN A 333 2.48 17.68 18.67
C GLN A 333 2.13 16.23 19.05
N ASP A 334 0.90 16.00 19.50
CA ASP A 334 0.41 14.64 19.75
C ASP A 334 0.16 13.94 18.42
N LEU A 335 1.22 13.29 17.92
CA LEU A 335 1.27 12.63 16.61
C LEU A 335 0.55 11.28 16.66
N PHE A 336 -0.41 11.09 15.77
CA PHE A 336 -1.12 9.83 15.55
C PHE A 336 -0.84 9.26 14.16
N ASP A 337 -0.87 7.94 14.08
CA ASP A 337 -0.91 7.23 12.81
C ASP A 337 -2.29 7.35 12.18
N LYS A 338 -2.36 7.83 10.94
CA LYS A 338 -3.62 8.30 10.36
C LYS A 338 -4.52 7.18 9.82
N PHE A 339 -3.97 6.03 9.45
CA PHE A 339 -4.73 4.98 8.73
C PHE A 339 -4.54 3.56 9.32
N ASN A 340 -3.71 3.39 10.35
CA ASN A 340 -3.42 2.09 10.96
C ASN A 340 -4.18 1.90 12.30
N THR A 341 -5.51 2.07 12.28
CA THR A 341 -6.37 1.76 13.44
C THR A 341 -6.71 0.27 13.46
N ILE A 342 -6.38 -0.42 14.55
CA ILE A 342 -6.74 -1.84 14.70
C ILE A 342 -8.14 -1.94 15.32
N THR A 343 -9.02 -2.69 14.66
CA THR A 343 -10.39 -2.97 15.14
C THR A 343 -10.49 -4.42 15.64
N GLU A 344 -10.89 -4.60 16.89
CA GLU A 344 -11.22 -5.90 17.49
C GLU A 344 -12.73 -5.97 17.75
N ILE A 345 -13.34 -7.16 17.67
CA ILE A 345 -14.70 -7.40 18.16
C ILE A 345 -14.76 -8.58 19.12
N THR A 346 -15.72 -8.52 20.05
CA THR A 346 -16.11 -9.61 20.94
C THR A 346 -17.61 -9.84 20.82
N TYR A 347 -18.07 -11.09 20.75
CA TYR A 347 -19.50 -11.43 20.74
C TYR A 347 -19.79 -12.85 21.22
N LEU A 348 -21.00 -13.04 21.74
CA LEU A 348 -21.60 -14.33 22.09
C LEU A 348 -22.73 -14.64 21.10
N ALA A 349 -22.74 -15.84 20.52
CA ALA A 349 -23.76 -16.28 19.56
C ALA A 349 -24.20 -17.73 19.85
N ASN A 350 -25.38 -18.13 19.38
CA ASN A 350 -25.68 -19.56 19.23
C ASN A 350 -24.83 -20.11 18.08
N GLN A 351 -24.25 -21.31 18.25
CA GLN A 351 -23.40 -21.93 17.23
C GLN A 351 -24.12 -22.13 15.88
N ASN A 352 -25.46 -22.20 15.86
CA ASN A 352 -26.20 -22.33 14.61
C ASN A 352 -26.30 -21.03 13.80
N ASP A 353 -26.05 -19.88 14.42
CA ASP A 353 -26.24 -18.53 13.86
C ASP A 353 -24.92 -17.77 13.67
N ASP A 354 -23.85 -18.19 14.34
CA ASP A 354 -22.46 -17.73 14.10
C ASP A 354 -22.04 -17.92 12.63
N ARG A 355 -21.56 -16.86 11.98
CA ARG A 355 -21.06 -16.83 10.59
C ARG A 355 -19.87 -15.89 10.45
N LEU A 356 -19.00 -16.19 9.49
CA LEU A 356 -18.00 -15.24 9.00
C LEU A 356 -18.67 -14.02 8.33
N PHE A 357 -18.08 -12.84 8.51
CA PHE A 357 -18.55 -11.57 7.95
C PHE A 357 -17.42 -10.52 7.93
N SER A 358 -17.66 -9.36 7.32
CA SER A 358 -16.73 -8.23 7.27
C SER A 358 -17.28 -7.00 7.98
N LEU A 359 -16.41 -6.14 8.52
CA LEU A 359 -16.75 -4.73 8.84
C LEU A 359 -16.54 -3.78 7.65
N SER A 360 -16.01 -4.27 6.52
CA SER A 360 -15.90 -3.50 5.28
C SER A 360 -17.13 -3.69 4.39
N GLU A 361 -17.15 -2.94 3.29
CA GLU A 361 -18.25 -2.85 2.31
C GLU A 361 -18.78 -4.21 1.80
N ASN A 362 -19.98 -4.18 1.22
CA ASN A 362 -20.64 -5.35 0.66
C ASN A 362 -19.93 -5.85 -0.62
N TYR A 363 -18.99 -6.78 -0.46
CA TYR A 363 -18.31 -7.47 -1.56
C TYR A 363 -19.30 -8.22 -2.47
N LEU A 364 -19.01 -8.21 -3.78
CA LEU A 364 -19.72 -9.00 -4.79
C LEU A 364 -18.99 -10.32 -5.06
N THR A 365 -19.72 -11.33 -5.53
CA THR A 365 -19.14 -12.65 -5.85
C THR A 365 -18.07 -12.56 -6.94
N ASP A 366 -18.23 -11.65 -7.92
CA ASP A 366 -17.26 -11.38 -8.99
C ASP A 366 -16.19 -10.34 -8.60
N ASP A 367 -16.17 -9.82 -7.36
CA ASP A 367 -15.17 -8.86 -6.93
C ASP A 367 -13.77 -9.50 -6.93
N LEU A 368 -12.76 -8.72 -7.33
CA LEU A 368 -11.35 -9.10 -7.33
C LEU A 368 -10.62 -8.58 -6.08
N HIS A 369 -11.29 -7.76 -5.27
CA HIS A 369 -10.77 -7.36 -3.98
C HIS A 369 -10.82 -8.49 -2.94
N ALA A 370 -9.91 -8.40 -1.99
CA ALA A 370 -9.83 -9.30 -0.85
C ALA A 370 -11.13 -9.25 -0.04
N LYS A 371 -11.80 -10.40 0.13
CA LYS A 371 -12.97 -10.53 1.01
C LYS A 371 -12.50 -10.65 2.46
N LEU A 372 -12.13 -9.52 3.04
CA LEU A 372 -11.62 -9.42 4.41
C LEU A 372 -12.73 -9.80 5.40
N SER A 373 -12.49 -10.77 6.29
CA SER A 373 -13.41 -11.12 7.38
C SER A 373 -12.71 -11.07 8.73
N THR A 374 -11.91 -12.09 9.03
CA THR A 374 -11.13 -12.19 10.26
C THR A 374 -9.65 -12.34 9.95
N ASN A 375 -8.81 -12.05 10.95
CA ASN A 375 -7.38 -12.21 10.82
C ASN A 375 -6.98 -13.67 10.54
N GLU A 376 -7.51 -14.65 11.29
CA GLU A 376 -7.16 -16.06 11.03
C GLU A 376 -7.49 -16.47 9.59
N ARG A 377 -8.66 -16.06 9.05
CA ARG A 377 -9.09 -16.47 7.71
C ARG A 377 -8.31 -15.84 6.56
N ALA A 378 -7.75 -14.64 6.73
CA ALA A 378 -6.91 -14.04 5.69
C ALA A 378 -5.52 -14.69 5.56
N TYR A 379 -5.09 -15.46 6.56
CA TYR A 379 -3.79 -16.13 6.64
C TYR A 379 -3.86 -17.67 6.65
N ASP A 380 -5.05 -18.24 6.82
CA ASP A 380 -5.38 -19.66 6.56
C ASP A 380 -4.79 -20.12 5.22
N SER A 381 -4.07 -21.24 5.21
CA SER A 381 -3.37 -21.76 4.03
C SER A 381 -4.29 -22.03 2.84
N ASN A 382 -5.60 -22.21 3.09
CA ASN A 382 -6.63 -22.47 2.09
C ASN A 382 -7.36 -21.19 1.62
N ASN A 383 -7.19 -20.06 2.32
CA ASN A 383 -7.94 -18.82 2.10
C ASN A 383 -7.05 -17.55 2.07
N LYS A 384 -5.75 -17.71 1.79
CA LYS A 384 -4.78 -16.62 1.76
C LYS A 384 -5.25 -15.45 0.89
N VAL A 385 -5.18 -14.24 1.44
CA VAL A 385 -5.35 -13.02 0.64
C VAL A 385 -4.12 -12.81 -0.25
N TYR A 386 -4.28 -12.95 -1.57
CA TYR A 386 -3.25 -12.60 -2.55
C TYR A 386 -2.93 -11.10 -2.48
N SER A 387 -1.63 -10.74 -2.47
CA SER A 387 -1.17 -9.35 -2.41
C SER A 387 -1.61 -8.54 -3.63
N ALA A 388 -1.61 -9.16 -4.81
CA ALA A 388 -2.21 -8.64 -6.02
C ALA A 388 -2.95 -9.74 -6.81
N GLN A 389 -3.76 -9.33 -7.79
CA GLN A 389 -4.41 -10.21 -8.75
C GLN A 389 -4.45 -9.54 -10.13
N ARG A 390 -4.21 -10.35 -11.17
CA ARG A 390 -4.35 -9.93 -12.56
C ARG A 390 -5.80 -9.92 -13.01
N VAL A 391 -6.18 -8.85 -13.69
CA VAL A 391 -7.49 -8.67 -14.30
C VAL A 391 -7.50 -9.32 -15.69
N LEU A 392 -8.57 -10.07 -15.97
CA LEU A 392 -8.79 -10.72 -17.26
C LEU A 392 -9.62 -9.80 -18.18
N THR A 393 -9.45 -9.93 -19.49
CA THR A 393 -10.03 -9.03 -20.51
C THR A 393 -11.57 -9.02 -20.55
N ASN A 394 -12.24 -9.99 -19.91
CA ASN A 394 -13.69 -10.04 -19.72
C ASN A 394 -14.18 -9.30 -18.45
N GLN A 395 -13.28 -8.93 -17.53
CA GLN A 395 -13.60 -8.30 -16.24
C GLN A 395 -13.55 -6.76 -16.34
N LYS A 396 -14.52 -6.17 -17.07
CA LYS A 396 -14.64 -4.70 -17.18
C LYS A 396 -14.68 -4.05 -15.78
N ARG A 397 -13.80 -3.09 -15.51
CA ARG A 397 -13.88 -2.17 -14.35
C ARG A 397 -13.70 -0.73 -14.82
N GLU A 398 -14.59 0.17 -14.41
CA GLU A 398 -14.58 1.58 -14.84
C GLU A 398 -13.28 2.31 -14.50
N LEU A 399 -12.62 1.95 -13.39
CA LEU A 399 -11.37 2.58 -12.98
C LEU A 399 -10.25 2.38 -14.02
N PHE A 400 -10.08 1.17 -14.57
CA PHE A 400 -9.10 0.94 -15.62
C PHE A 400 -9.46 1.66 -16.93
N ASP A 401 -10.75 1.81 -17.26
CA ASP A 401 -11.15 2.67 -18.38
C ASP A 401 -10.76 4.13 -18.17
N ASN A 402 -10.68 4.61 -16.92
CA ASN A 402 -10.17 5.94 -16.58
C ASN A 402 -8.64 6.03 -16.56
N ILE A 403 -7.93 4.95 -16.19
CA ILE A 403 -6.47 4.84 -16.30
C ILE A 403 -6.05 4.81 -17.78
N LYS A 404 -6.65 3.93 -18.60
CA LYS A 404 -6.38 3.77 -20.05
C LYS A 404 -6.38 5.11 -20.78
N LYS A 405 -7.34 6.00 -20.49
CA LYS A 405 -7.45 7.34 -21.11
C LYS A 405 -6.22 8.24 -20.89
N ARG A 406 -5.28 7.90 -20.00
CA ARG A 406 -4.10 8.69 -19.60
C ARG A 406 -2.76 8.07 -19.93
N VAL A 407 -2.68 6.74 -20.06
CA VAL A 407 -1.42 5.99 -20.11
C VAL A 407 -1.00 5.64 -21.53
N PHE A 408 0.29 5.73 -21.84
CA PHE A 408 0.85 5.37 -23.14
C PHE A 408 2.33 4.96 -23.00
N VAL A 409 2.87 4.32 -24.04
CA VAL A 409 4.29 3.93 -24.11
C VAL A 409 5.08 4.88 -25.00
N LEU A 410 6.32 5.17 -24.57
CA LEU A 410 7.33 5.82 -25.39
C LEU A 410 8.72 5.25 -25.06
N GLY A 411 9.51 4.92 -26.08
CA GLY A 411 10.91 4.50 -25.91
C GLY A 411 11.19 3.24 -25.09
N GLY A 412 10.14 2.51 -24.66
CA GLY A 412 10.26 1.32 -23.81
C GLY A 412 9.81 1.52 -22.36
N GLY A 413 9.33 2.71 -21.98
CA GLY A 413 8.73 2.96 -20.67
C GLY A 413 7.29 3.48 -20.75
N THR A 414 6.57 3.34 -19.65
CA THR A 414 5.20 3.84 -19.48
C THR A 414 5.19 5.30 -19.06
N SER A 415 4.21 6.08 -19.52
CA SER A 415 4.01 7.49 -19.15
C SER A 415 2.53 7.78 -18.91
N THR A 416 2.23 8.52 -17.84
CA THR A 416 0.85 8.74 -17.34
C THR A 416 0.47 10.22 -17.36
N MET A 417 -0.63 10.59 -18.02
CA MET A 417 -1.12 11.98 -18.12
C MET A 417 -1.72 12.48 -16.79
N ILE A 418 -1.04 13.44 -16.18
CA ILE A 418 -1.40 14.04 -14.90
C ILE A 418 -2.45 15.14 -15.11
N ALA A 419 -2.08 16.17 -15.87
CA ALA A 419 -2.78 17.45 -15.96
C ALA A 419 -2.44 18.19 -17.26
N LYS A 420 -3.25 19.20 -17.61
CA LYS A 420 -2.93 20.15 -18.68
C LYS A 420 -1.95 21.22 -18.18
N VAL A 421 -1.02 21.70 -19.02
CA VAL A 421 0.01 22.69 -18.62
C VAL A 421 -0.59 24.09 -18.41
N LYS A 422 -1.66 24.42 -19.12
CA LYS A 422 -2.44 25.64 -18.95
C LYS A 422 -3.95 25.34 -19.05
N PRO A 423 -4.59 24.88 -17.96
CA PRO A 423 -6.01 24.50 -17.95
C PRO A 423 -6.97 25.59 -18.45
N SER A 424 -6.69 26.86 -18.18
CA SER A 424 -7.51 28.02 -18.62
C SER A 424 -7.53 28.25 -20.13
N ASP A 425 -6.60 27.66 -20.89
CA ASP A 425 -6.43 27.92 -22.32
C ASP A 425 -6.90 26.71 -23.14
N PRO A 426 -8.04 26.77 -23.85
CA PRO A 426 -8.54 25.65 -24.63
C PRO A 426 -7.62 25.31 -25.82
N ASN A 427 -6.84 26.28 -26.31
CA ASN A 427 -5.95 26.10 -27.47
C ASN A 427 -4.58 25.54 -27.10
N ASP A 428 -4.19 25.62 -25.83
CA ASP A 428 -2.98 24.94 -25.35
C ASP A 428 -3.12 23.42 -25.54
N GLN A 429 -2.07 22.78 -26.04
CA GLN A 429 -2.02 21.32 -26.26
C GLN A 429 -0.82 20.68 -25.58
N ARG A 430 -0.35 21.31 -24.50
CA ARG A 430 0.74 20.83 -23.66
C ARG A 430 0.17 20.20 -22.40
N TYR A 431 0.66 19.02 -22.07
CA TYR A 431 0.21 18.23 -20.92
C TYR A 431 1.42 17.76 -20.10
N TYR A 432 1.21 17.56 -18.80
CA TYR A 432 2.19 17.04 -17.85
C TYR A 432 2.07 15.51 -17.73
N PHE A 433 3.20 14.83 -17.74
CA PHE A 433 3.28 13.37 -17.67
C PHE A 433 4.28 12.92 -16.62
N ILE A 434 3.87 11.94 -15.82
CA ILE A 434 4.74 11.28 -14.84
C ILE A 434 5.27 9.97 -15.42
N THR A 435 6.54 9.69 -15.14
CA THR A 435 7.26 8.44 -15.43
C THR A 435 8.49 8.37 -14.51
N ASN A 436 9.25 7.27 -14.56
CA ASN A 436 10.52 7.21 -13.84
C ASN A 436 11.56 8.16 -14.43
N ARG A 437 12.46 8.66 -13.58
CA ARG A 437 13.57 9.53 -14.02
C ARG A 437 14.50 8.80 -14.99
N HIS A 438 14.77 7.52 -14.77
CA HIS A 438 15.58 6.70 -15.66
C HIS A 438 15.01 6.58 -17.08
N VAL A 439 13.68 6.51 -17.24
CA VAL A 439 13.00 6.46 -18.56
C VAL A 439 13.22 7.77 -19.32
N SER A 440 12.98 8.91 -18.68
CA SER A 440 13.24 10.24 -19.26
C SER A 440 14.70 10.45 -19.64
N ASP A 441 15.63 10.01 -18.78
CA ASP A 441 17.07 10.11 -19.01
C ASP A 441 17.54 9.23 -20.19
N ILE A 442 17.03 8.01 -20.30
CA ILE A 442 17.31 7.11 -21.42
C ILE A 442 16.81 7.72 -22.73
N LEU A 443 15.57 8.22 -22.75
CA LEU A 443 14.99 8.94 -23.89
C LEU A 443 15.81 10.16 -24.30
N GLN A 444 16.21 10.99 -23.33
CA GLN A 444 16.95 12.22 -23.58
C GLN A 444 18.36 11.95 -24.14
N LYS A 445 19.04 10.91 -23.65
CA LYS A 445 20.41 10.57 -24.06
C LYS A 445 20.46 9.77 -25.35
N ASN A 446 19.46 8.95 -25.63
CA ASN A 446 19.49 7.93 -26.68
C ASN A 446 18.42 8.10 -27.77
N TRP A 447 17.77 9.26 -27.90
CA TRP A 447 16.69 9.46 -28.89
C TRP A 447 17.05 9.02 -30.31
N GLY A 448 18.29 9.26 -30.75
CA GLY A 448 18.79 8.86 -32.07
C GLY A 448 19.12 7.36 -32.23
N ASN A 449 19.01 6.56 -31.17
CA ASN A 449 19.30 5.13 -31.22
C ASN A 449 18.12 4.35 -31.85
N PRO A 450 18.31 3.62 -32.96
CA PRO A 450 17.22 2.92 -33.65
C PRO A 450 16.58 1.78 -32.84
N ARG A 451 17.16 1.40 -31.69
CA ARG A 451 16.55 0.44 -30.74
C ARG A 451 15.45 1.07 -29.88
N ILE A 452 15.38 2.40 -29.78
CA ILE A 452 14.39 3.11 -28.98
C ILE A 452 13.19 3.50 -29.85
N SER A 453 11.98 3.13 -29.40
CA SER A 453 10.75 3.43 -30.12
C SER A 453 10.44 4.94 -30.11
N GLN A 454 10.73 5.62 -31.23
CA GLN A 454 10.31 7.00 -31.53
C GLN A 454 8.81 7.11 -31.88
N LYS A 455 7.98 6.20 -31.34
CA LYS A 455 6.52 6.20 -31.49
C LYS A 455 5.88 6.32 -30.11
N LEU A 456 4.88 7.20 -30.00
CA LEU A 456 3.88 7.11 -28.96
C LEU A 456 2.94 5.95 -29.30
N ILE A 457 2.64 5.09 -28.33
CA ILE A 457 1.74 3.93 -28.48
C ILE A 457 0.64 4.02 -27.43
N ILE A 458 -0.63 4.08 -27.87
CA ILE A 458 -1.80 4.16 -26.98
C ILE A 458 -2.26 2.75 -26.54
N PRO A 459 -3.12 2.62 -25.52
CA PRO A 459 -3.56 1.32 -25.03
C PRO A 459 -4.50 0.61 -25.99
N ASP A 460 -4.33 -0.71 -26.08
CA ASP A 460 -5.23 -1.64 -26.76
C ASP A 460 -5.15 -2.99 -26.03
N PHE A 461 -6.23 -3.77 -26.04
CA PHE A 461 -6.27 -5.12 -25.45
C PHE A 461 -5.79 -6.20 -26.43
N ASP A 462 -5.65 -5.87 -27.71
CA ASP A 462 -5.02 -6.75 -28.69
C ASP A 462 -3.49 -6.76 -28.48
N ASP A 463 -3.01 -7.80 -27.75
CA ASP A 463 -1.59 -8.09 -27.55
C ASP A 463 -0.81 -8.07 -28.89
N GLN A 464 -1.41 -8.43 -30.03
CA GLN A 464 -0.72 -8.37 -31.34
C GLN A 464 -0.56 -6.95 -31.87
N LYS A 465 -1.49 -6.03 -31.58
CA LYS A 465 -1.34 -4.62 -31.97
C LYS A 465 -0.23 -3.94 -31.19
N ILE A 466 -0.11 -4.24 -29.89
CA ILE A 466 0.98 -3.76 -29.03
C ILE A 466 2.31 -4.33 -29.51
N ALA A 467 2.40 -5.66 -29.69
CA ALA A 467 3.62 -6.37 -30.12
C ALA A 467 4.16 -5.92 -31.49
N ASN A 468 3.29 -5.69 -32.46
CA ASN A 468 3.70 -5.23 -33.80
C ASN A 468 3.79 -3.69 -33.90
N ILE A 469 3.52 -2.96 -32.81
CA ILE A 469 3.43 -1.49 -32.76
C ILE A 469 2.55 -0.97 -33.93
N ASN A 470 1.33 -1.50 -34.00
CA ASN A 470 0.41 -1.34 -35.13
C ASN A 470 0.15 0.15 -35.43
N SER A 471 0.00 0.47 -36.71
CA SER A 471 -0.28 1.82 -37.19
C SER A 471 -1.61 2.41 -36.68
N GLU A 472 -2.58 1.59 -36.27
CA GLU A 472 -3.85 2.07 -35.67
C GLU A 472 -3.62 2.76 -34.33
N ILE A 473 -2.69 2.25 -33.52
CA ILE A 473 -2.45 2.65 -32.12
C ILE A 473 -1.13 3.39 -31.90
N SER A 474 -0.27 3.50 -32.92
CA SER A 474 1.03 4.16 -32.81
C SER A 474 1.22 5.34 -33.75
N ILE A 475 1.94 6.36 -33.29
CA ILE A 475 2.25 7.57 -34.06
C ILE A 475 3.69 8.04 -33.83
N ASN A 476 4.41 8.31 -34.92
CA ASN A 476 5.78 8.82 -34.88
C ASN A 476 5.78 10.23 -34.24
N ILE A 477 6.74 10.46 -33.35
CA ILE A 477 6.89 11.71 -32.61
C ILE A 477 8.31 12.26 -32.76
N LYS A 478 8.48 13.58 -32.67
CA LYS A 478 9.78 14.26 -32.75
C LYS A 478 10.30 14.60 -31.35
N PRO A 479 11.62 14.75 -31.14
CA PRO A 479 12.14 15.19 -29.85
C PRO A 479 11.62 16.59 -29.48
N ASP A 480 11.44 17.47 -30.47
CA ASP A 480 10.93 18.84 -30.30
C ASP A 480 9.50 18.92 -29.73
N ASN A 481 8.74 17.81 -29.73
CA ASN A 481 7.44 17.73 -29.05
C ASN A 481 7.57 17.66 -27.52
N PHE A 482 8.76 17.43 -26.97
CA PHE A 482 8.98 17.18 -25.55
C PHE A 482 9.74 18.30 -24.84
N ILE A 483 9.40 18.47 -23.57
CA ILE A 483 10.35 18.91 -22.56
C ILE A 483 10.52 17.72 -21.60
N LEU A 484 11.46 16.83 -21.95
CA LEU A 484 11.89 15.75 -21.06
C LEU A 484 12.55 16.36 -19.82
N ASN A 485 12.36 15.73 -18.66
CA ASN A 485 12.93 16.18 -17.39
C ASN A 485 12.60 17.66 -17.06
N PHE A 486 11.37 18.11 -17.36
CA PHE A 486 10.89 19.45 -16.95
C PHE A 486 11.01 19.63 -15.43
N TRP A 487 10.82 18.56 -14.67
CA TRP A 487 11.21 18.44 -13.27
C TRP A 487 11.67 17.00 -12.97
N GLN A 488 12.59 16.85 -12.02
CA GLN A 488 13.07 15.58 -11.48
C GLN A 488 13.09 15.69 -9.95
N ALA A 489 12.83 14.60 -9.23
CA ALA A 489 12.90 14.56 -7.77
C ALA A 489 14.36 14.43 -7.25
N GLU A 490 15.25 15.36 -7.64
CA GLU A 490 16.65 15.40 -7.19
C GLU A 490 16.87 16.43 -6.06
N ASN A 491 17.83 16.18 -5.17
CA ASN A 491 18.24 17.04 -4.05
C ASN A 491 17.07 17.52 -3.18
N GLN A 492 16.09 16.64 -2.97
CA GLN A 492 14.86 16.94 -2.26
C GLN A 492 15.15 17.21 -0.78
N TYR A 493 14.43 18.18 -0.22
CA TYR A 493 14.46 18.42 1.22
C TYR A 493 13.37 17.57 1.86
N ASN A 494 13.62 17.09 3.07
CA ASN A 494 12.57 16.47 3.88
C ASN A 494 11.48 17.52 4.23
N ARG A 495 10.38 17.05 4.82
CA ARG A 495 9.24 17.90 5.21
C ARG A 495 9.60 18.98 6.24
N ASN A 496 10.66 18.83 7.04
CA ASN A 496 11.11 19.86 7.99
C ASN A 496 12.00 20.96 7.35
N GLY A 497 12.40 20.79 6.08
CA GLY A 497 13.25 21.74 5.35
C GLY A 497 14.75 21.47 5.45
N GLN A 498 15.16 20.30 5.96
CA GLN A 498 16.55 19.85 5.96
C GLN A 498 16.81 18.85 4.83
N GLN A 499 18.05 18.78 4.34
CA GLN A 499 18.53 17.65 3.55
C GLN A 499 19.22 16.65 4.49
N TYR A 500 19.11 15.35 4.21
CA TYR A 500 19.92 14.37 4.94
C TYR A 500 21.40 14.57 4.60
N THR A 501 22.24 14.68 5.63
CA THR A 501 23.70 14.60 5.51
C THR A 501 24.05 13.24 4.91
N GLN A 502 24.85 13.24 3.83
CA GLN A 502 25.17 12.03 3.07
C GLN A 502 25.95 11.01 3.93
N ASN A 503 25.24 10.03 4.48
CA ASN A 503 25.86 8.87 5.11
C ASN A 503 26.42 7.97 4.00
N GLN A 504 27.71 7.63 4.06
CA GLN A 504 28.42 6.94 2.97
C GLN A 504 27.78 5.61 2.52
N ARG A 505 27.02 4.95 3.41
CA ARG A 505 26.27 3.72 3.11
C ARG A 505 25.08 3.93 2.16
N TYR A 506 24.51 5.14 2.09
CA TYR A 506 23.37 5.47 1.25
C TYR A 506 23.61 6.79 0.53
N LYS A 507 24.24 6.71 -0.64
CA LYS A 507 24.28 7.83 -1.59
C LYS A 507 22.83 8.13 -2.04
N ASN A 508 22.52 9.39 -2.33
CA ASN A 508 21.26 9.79 -2.97
C ASN A 508 19.95 9.46 -2.19
N LEU A 509 19.98 9.46 -0.84
CA LEU A 509 18.77 9.41 0.01
C LEU A 509 17.81 10.60 -0.19
N ASN A 510 18.33 11.72 -0.71
CA ASN A 510 17.54 12.91 -1.01
C ASN A 510 16.96 12.89 -2.44
N ASP A 511 17.15 11.81 -3.20
CA ASP A 511 16.65 11.69 -4.57
C ASP A 511 15.56 10.62 -4.66
N ALA A 512 14.67 10.77 -5.64
CA ALA A 512 13.74 9.74 -6.07
C ALA A 512 13.74 9.63 -7.61
N ASP A 513 13.54 8.42 -8.12
CA ASP A 513 13.49 8.10 -9.55
C ASP A 513 12.12 8.49 -10.16
N ILE A 514 11.76 9.77 -10.00
CA ILE A 514 10.51 10.39 -10.45
C ILE A 514 10.85 11.55 -11.38
N SER A 515 10.22 11.59 -12.55
CA SER A 515 10.34 12.68 -13.53
C SER A 515 8.98 13.17 -14.01
N ILE A 516 8.82 14.48 -14.13
CA ILE A 516 7.72 15.10 -14.87
C ILE A 516 8.22 15.62 -16.22
N ASN A 517 7.58 15.13 -17.28
CA ASN A 517 7.79 15.56 -18.66
C ASN A 517 6.63 16.47 -19.12
N ILE A 518 6.88 17.30 -20.13
CA ILE A 518 5.82 17.96 -20.91
C ILE A 518 5.83 17.42 -22.33
N ILE A 519 4.64 17.22 -22.92
CA ILE A 519 4.47 16.89 -24.35
C ILE A 519 3.49 17.88 -24.98
N ASP A 520 3.85 18.48 -26.11
CA ASP A 520 2.93 19.18 -27.01
C ASP A 520 2.36 18.19 -28.03
N ILE A 521 1.05 17.91 -27.94
CA ILE A 521 0.37 16.97 -28.83
C ILE A 521 -0.15 17.59 -30.13
N LYS A 522 0.01 18.91 -30.35
CA LYS A 522 -0.56 19.59 -31.53
C LYS A 522 -0.17 18.90 -32.84
N HIS A 523 1.12 18.63 -33.04
CA HIS A 523 1.62 17.94 -34.22
C HIS A 523 1.24 16.45 -34.28
N LEU A 524 0.83 15.84 -33.16
CA LEU A 524 0.29 14.48 -33.14
C LEU A 524 -1.17 14.47 -33.60
N LEU A 525 -1.98 15.43 -33.14
CA LEU A 525 -3.36 15.62 -33.60
C LEU A 525 -3.41 15.94 -35.10
N GLU A 526 -2.53 16.84 -35.57
CA GLU A 526 -2.36 17.16 -36.99
C GLU A 526 -1.98 15.93 -37.82
N GLN A 527 -0.93 15.19 -37.41
CA GLN A 527 -0.51 13.96 -38.10
C GLN A 527 -1.56 12.84 -38.04
N ALA A 528 -2.25 12.65 -36.92
CA ALA A 528 -3.29 11.63 -36.77
C ALA A 528 -4.47 11.92 -37.71
N LYS A 529 -4.90 13.19 -37.79
CA LYS A 529 -5.92 13.66 -38.72
C LYS A 529 -5.49 13.48 -40.18
N GLN A 530 -4.27 13.87 -40.54
CA GLN A 530 -3.72 13.69 -41.90
C GLN A 530 -3.60 12.21 -42.31
N LYS A 531 -3.29 11.32 -41.36
CA LYS A 531 -3.07 9.88 -41.60
C LYS A 531 -4.31 9.02 -41.30
N GLY A 532 -5.48 9.62 -41.11
CA GLY A 532 -6.75 8.91 -40.87
C GLY A 532 -6.83 8.11 -39.56
N LYS A 533 -5.94 8.38 -38.58
CA LYS A 533 -5.80 7.57 -37.36
C LYS A 533 -6.85 7.93 -36.30
N THR A 534 -8.08 7.51 -36.53
CA THR A 534 -9.25 7.84 -35.69
C THR A 534 -9.09 7.43 -34.22
N GLN A 535 -8.55 6.24 -33.92
CA GLN A 535 -8.36 5.77 -32.54
C GLN A 535 -7.42 6.71 -31.75
N ILE A 536 -6.25 7.03 -32.30
CA ILE A 536 -5.29 7.99 -31.72
C ILE A 536 -5.86 9.40 -31.64
N LEU A 537 -6.55 9.85 -32.69
CA LEU A 537 -7.16 11.19 -32.73
C LEU A 537 -8.22 11.33 -31.62
N ASN A 538 -9.08 10.33 -31.43
CA ASN A 538 -10.10 10.32 -30.38
C ASN A 538 -9.48 10.24 -28.98
N TYR A 539 -8.45 9.39 -28.81
CA TYR A 539 -7.69 9.24 -27.58
C TYR A 539 -7.05 10.57 -27.14
N LEU A 540 -6.27 11.21 -28.03
CA LEU A 540 -5.58 12.47 -27.75
C LEU A 540 -6.55 13.64 -27.56
N ASN A 541 -7.63 13.72 -28.34
CA ASN A 541 -8.68 14.74 -28.14
C ASN A 541 -9.40 14.60 -26.78
N ASN A 542 -9.40 13.42 -26.17
CA ASN A 542 -10.01 13.22 -24.87
C ASN A 542 -9.17 13.79 -23.72
N TRP A 543 -7.85 13.96 -23.88
CA TRP A 543 -6.97 14.51 -22.83
C TRP A 543 -7.39 15.92 -22.37
N ALA A 544 -7.95 16.74 -23.27
CA ALA A 544 -8.48 18.06 -22.95
C ALA A 544 -9.74 18.04 -22.03
N LYS A 545 -10.32 16.86 -21.77
CA LYS A 545 -11.53 16.66 -20.93
C LYS A 545 -11.25 15.92 -19.62
N LEU A 546 -10.03 15.42 -19.43
CA LEU A 546 -9.67 14.66 -18.23
C LEU A 546 -9.32 15.63 -17.08
N PRO A 547 -9.81 15.40 -15.85
CA PRO A 547 -9.41 16.20 -14.70
C PRO A 547 -7.93 15.98 -14.38
N ASN A 548 -7.33 16.87 -13.59
CA ASN A 548 -6.02 16.62 -13.01
C ASN A 548 -6.07 15.34 -12.15
N LEU A 549 -5.05 14.50 -12.25
CA LEU A 549 -4.76 13.50 -11.21
C LEU A 549 -4.31 14.21 -9.93
N LYS A 550 -4.63 13.62 -8.79
CA LYS A 550 -4.19 14.07 -7.46
C LYS A 550 -3.27 13.05 -6.81
N LEU A 551 -2.58 13.42 -5.73
CA LEU A 551 -1.88 12.48 -4.85
C LEU A 551 -2.85 11.86 -3.85
N SER A 552 -2.71 10.55 -3.59
CA SER A 552 -3.53 9.92 -2.54
C SER A 552 -3.12 10.42 -1.16
N LYS A 553 -4.12 10.62 -0.28
CA LYS A 553 -3.89 10.88 1.14
C LYS A 553 -3.21 9.70 1.84
N GLN A 554 -3.40 8.48 1.32
CA GLN A 554 -3.01 7.22 1.96
C GLN A 554 -1.48 7.01 1.87
N THR A 555 -0.87 7.39 0.73
CA THR A 555 0.51 7.06 0.32
C THR A 555 1.57 7.19 1.41
N LYS A 556 1.54 8.28 2.19
CA LYS A 556 2.57 8.61 3.18
C LYS A 556 2.42 7.90 4.54
N TYR A 557 1.37 7.09 4.72
CA TYR A 557 1.07 6.36 5.96
C TYR A 557 1.11 4.83 5.79
N LEU A 558 1.52 4.35 4.60
CA LEU A 558 1.57 2.94 4.27
C LEU A 558 2.61 2.20 5.12
N GLN A 559 2.25 1.00 5.58
CA GLN A 559 3.08 0.11 6.38
C GLN A 559 3.00 -1.33 5.86
N ASN A 560 3.89 -2.19 6.36
CA ASN A 560 3.84 -3.63 6.14
C ASN A 560 2.45 -4.19 6.48
N ASP A 561 2.06 -5.25 5.80
CA ASP A 561 0.78 -5.95 5.97
C ASP A 561 -0.51 -5.12 5.72
N ASN A 562 -0.42 -3.86 5.28
CA ASN A 562 -1.59 -3.00 5.00
C ASN A 562 -2.47 -3.55 3.86
N TYR A 563 -3.77 -3.73 4.13
CA TYR A 563 -4.76 -4.06 3.09
C TYR A 563 -5.22 -2.79 2.36
N VAL A 564 -5.32 -2.87 1.04
CA VAL A 564 -5.52 -1.73 0.13
C VAL A 564 -6.56 -2.06 -0.95
N LYS A 565 -7.04 -1.05 -1.70
CA LYS A 565 -7.85 -1.22 -2.91
C LYS A 565 -7.17 -0.48 -4.07
N TYR A 566 -6.02 -0.98 -4.49
CA TYR A 566 -5.13 -0.31 -5.42
C TYR A 566 -5.17 -0.92 -6.81
N TYR A 567 -4.84 -0.11 -7.81
CA TYR A 567 -5.01 -0.42 -9.22
C TYR A 567 -3.78 0.04 -9.99
N VAL A 568 -3.14 -0.84 -10.75
CA VAL A 568 -2.02 -0.48 -11.64
C VAL A 568 -2.27 -1.06 -13.02
N ALA A 569 -1.95 -0.28 -14.05
CA ALA A 569 -2.00 -0.74 -15.42
C ALA A 569 -0.67 -0.48 -16.10
N SER A 570 -0.10 -1.50 -16.73
CA SER A 570 1.28 -1.52 -17.17
C SER A 570 1.43 -1.95 -18.63
N PHE A 571 2.55 -1.52 -19.22
CA PHE A 571 2.94 -1.84 -20.58
C PHE A 571 4.37 -2.38 -20.58
N PRO A 572 4.59 -3.65 -20.21
CA PRO A 572 5.89 -4.28 -20.42
C PRO A 572 6.36 -4.16 -21.88
N VAL A 573 7.66 -3.90 -22.02
CA VAL A 573 8.42 -3.73 -23.26
C VAL A 573 9.76 -4.47 -23.10
N ASP A 574 9.71 -5.73 -22.67
CA ASP A 574 10.94 -6.48 -22.49
C ASP A 574 11.58 -6.84 -23.85
N ALA A 575 12.74 -6.24 -24.12
CA ALA A 575 13.56 -6.52 -25.29
C ALA A 575 14.20 -7.93 -25.23
N HIS A 576 14.26 -8.57 -24.06
CA HIS A 576 14.86 -9.89 -23.87
C HIS A 576 13.86 -11.05 -24.06
N ALA A 577 12.58 -10.87 -23.69
CA ALA A 577 11.48 -11.80 -23.98
C ALA A 577 10.99 -11.81 -25.45
N GLY A 578 11.62 -11.02 -26.32
CA GLY A 578 11.28 -10.90 -27.75
C GLY A 578 9.90 -10.29 -28.00
N PHE A 579 9.37 -10.46 -29.22
CA PHE A 579 8.06 -9.91 -29.61
C PHE A 579 6.89 -10.37 -28.72
N SER A 580 7.07 -11.46 -27.97
CA SER A 580 6.14 -11.99 -26.96
C SER A 580 5.99 -11.14 -25.69
N GLY A 581 6.87 -10.18 -25.41
CA GLY A 581 6.85 -9.38 -24.18
C GLY A 581 6.06 -8.05 -24.24
N LEU A 582 5.71 -7.58 -25.44
CA LEU A 582 5.08 -6.27 -25.68
C LEU A 582 3.56 -6.31 -25.52
N ARG A 583 3.02 -5.96 -24.35
CA ARG A 583 1.60 -6.20 -24.01
C ARG A 583 1.02 -5.16 -23.05
N TYR A 584 -0.31 -5.05 -23.00
CA TYR A 584 -1.01 -4.24 -21.98
C TYR A 584 -1.57 -5.12 -20.85
N ARG A 585 -1.46 -4.67 -19.60
CA ARG A 585 -1.94 -5.40 -18.42
C ARG A 585 -2.65 -4.50 -17.40
N GLU A 586 -3.60 -5.09 -16.68
CA GLU A 586 -4.39 -4.47 -15.60
C GLU A 586 -4.29 -5.37 -14.36
N HIS A 587 -3.95 -4.78 -13.20
CA HIS A 587 -3.75 -5.49 -11.94
C HIS A 587 -4.39 -4.74 -10.77
N ILE A 588 -5.04 -5.50 -9.89
CA ILE A 588 -5.54 -5.01 -8.61
C ILE A 588 -4.56 -5.44 -7.52
N ILE A 589 -4.14 -4.49 -6.68
CA ILE A 589 -3.31 -4.73 -5.50
C ILE A 589 -4.23 -4.64 -4.29
N ASN A 590 -4.21 -5.69 -3.47
CA ASN A 590 -5.11 -5.93 -2.35
C ASN A 590 -4.40 -5.84 -0.98
N LYS A 591 -3.09 -6.07 -0.95
CA LYS A 591 -2.27 -6.00 0.26
C LYS A 591 -0.85 -5.55 -0.09
N ILE A 592 -0.26 -4.73 0.76
CA ILE A 592 1.18 -4.42 0.78
C ILE A 592 1.87 -5.45 1.67
N GLU A 593 2.96 -6.04 1.17
CA GLU A 593 3.74 -7.01 1.95
C GLU A 593 4.74 -6.30 2.87
N GLU A 594 5.61 -5.46 2.29
CA GLU A 594 6.63 -4.71 3.02
C GLU A 594 6.74 -3.27 2.50
N VAL A 595 7.04 -2.33 3.39
CA VAL A 595 7.45 -0.96 3.04
C VAL A 595 8.90 -0.77 3.48
N ILE A 596 9.80 -0.52 2.52
CA ILE A 596 11.24 -0.34 2.77
C ILE A 596 11.76 1.00 2.25
N ILE A 597 12.97 1.36 2.70
CA ILE A 597 13.78 2.40 2.05
C ILE A 597 14.73 1.69 1.07
N ASN A 598 14.71 2.14 -0.20
CA ASN A 598 15.45 1.61 -1.34
C ASN A 598 15.05 0.18 -1.79
N ASP A 599 14.30 0.14 -2.88
CA ASP A 599 13.98 -1.03 -3.71
C ASP A 599 14.59 -0.90 -5.12
N GLN A 600 15.82 -0.37 -5.25
CA GLN A 600 16.51 -0.21 -6.53
C GLN A 600 17.65 -1.21 -6.72
N ASP A 601 17.69 -1.81 -7.90
CA ASP A 601 18.82 -2.59 -8.37
C ASP A 601 20.04 -1.69 -8.49
N TYR A 602 21.22 -2.29 -8.33
CA TYR A 602 22.50 -1.59 -8.37
C TYR A 602 22.64 -0.54 -9.51
N PRO A 603 22.23 -0.81 -10.78
CA PRO A 603 22.31 0.17 -11.86
C PRO A 603 21.40 1.39 -11.70
N PHE A 604 20.30 1.29 -10.93
CA PHE A 604 19.27 2.33 -10.78
C PHE A 604 19.38 3.12 -9.46
N THR A 605 20.05 2.60 -8.43
CA THR A 605 20.33 3.29 -7.15
C THR A 605 20.82 4.75 -7.28
N LYS A 606 21.51 5.08 -8.38
CA LYS A 606 21.95 6.45 -8.73
C LYS A 606 20.82 7.46 -8.92
N TYR A 607 19.58 7.01 -9.16
CA TYR A 607 18.41 7.86 -9.35
C TYR A 607 17.65 8.15 -8.06
N GLY A 608 17.92 7.41 -6.97
CA GLY A 608 17.42 7.71 -5.64
C GLY A 608 17.19 6.48 -4.75
N ASN A 609 17.20 6.72 -3.44
CA ASN A 609 16.96 5.72 -2.40
C ASN A 609 15.84 6.22 -1.48
N PHE A 610 14.57 5.93 -1.84
CA PHE A 610 13.40 6.46 -1.15
C PHE A 610 12.46 5.36 -0.62
N ASN A 611 11.35 5.76 0.02
CA ASN A 611 10.35 4.84 0.56
C ASN A 611 9.55 4.22 -0.59
N SER A 612 9.46 2.90 -0.60
CA SER A 612 8.76 2.10 -1.61
C SER A 612 8.01 0.94 -0.95
N PHE A 613 6.96 0.43 -1.60
CA PHE A 613 6.32 -0.83 -1.18
C PHE A 613 6.68 -1.98 -2.12
N ILE A 614 6.69 -3.20 -1.57
CA ILE A 614 7.04 -4.43 -2.27
C ILE A 614 5.81 -5.33 -2.40
N LEU A 615 5.72 -6.02 -3.54
CA LEU A 615 4.88 -7.21 -3.76
C LEU A 615 5.76 -8.34 -4.31
N ASN A 616 5.47 -9.59 -3.94
CA ASN A 616 6.16 -10.76 -4.50
C ASN A 616 5.16 -11.70 -5.21
N ASP A 617 5.57 -12.18 -6.38
CA ASP A 617 4.91 -13.23 -7.15
C ASP A 617 4.73 -14.48 -6.28
N SER A 618 3.58 -15.13 -6.42
CA SER A 618 3.28 -16.40 -5.76
C SER A 618 3.18 -17.52 -6.79
N SER A 619 3.32 -18.78 -6.36
CA SER A 619 3.11 -19.96 -7.22
C SER A 619 1.74 -19.96 -7.90
N ASP A 620 0.75 -19.35 -7.24
CA ASP A 620 -0.66 -19.47 -7.57
C ASP A 620 -1.18 -18.25 -8.35
N ASN A 621 -0.45 -17.12 -8.31
CA ASN A 621 -0.71 -15.90 -9.07
C ASN A 621 0.61 -15.20 -9.41
N LYS A 622 0.89 -15.06 -10.70
CA LYS A 622 1.95 -14.18 -11.23
C LYS A 622 1.37 -12.84 -11.69
N TYR A 623 1.97 -11.75 -11.25
CA TYR A 623 1.52 -10.37 -11.49
C TYR A 623 1.99 -9.79 -12.84
N ASP A 624 2.77 -10.52 -13.65
CA ASP A 624 3.13 -10.14 -15.05
C ASP A 624 3.70 -8.70 -15.21
N LEU A 625 4.28 -8.13 -14.13
CA LEU A 625 4.82 -6.76 -14.07
C LEU A 625 6.29 -6.74 -14.53
N THR A 626 6.51 -7.04 -15.81
CA THR A 626 7.86 -7.24 -16.36
C THR A 626 8.51 -5.96 -16.92
N SER A 627 9.77 -6.07 -17.34
CA SER A 627 10.59 -4.97 -17.87
C SER A 627 9.83 -4.07 -18.86
N GLY A 628 9.98 -2.74 -18.71
CA GLY A 628 9.24 -1.72 -19.47
C GLY A 628 7.94 -1.24 -18.83
N ALA A 629 7.42 -1.96 -17.83
CA ALA A 629 6.35 -1.46 -16.95
C ALA A 629 6.77 -0.21 -16.14
N SER A 630 8.06 0.11 -16.07
CA SER A 630 8.62 1.32 -15.43
C SER A 630 7.86 2.58 -15.85
N GLY A 631 7.41 3.37 -14.88
CA GLY A 631 6.58 4.56 -15.06
C GLY A 631 5.07 4.32 -15.01
N SER A 632 4.63 3.07 -14.77
CA SER A 632 3.22 2.76 -14.51
C SER A 632 2.80 3.30 -13.14
N VAL A 633 1.76 4.12 -13.09
CA VAL A 633 1.22 4.67 -11.84
C VAL A 633 0.28 3.66 -11.16
N VAL A 634 0.44 3.51 -9.86
CA VAL A 634 -0.53 2.87 -8.96
C VAL A 634 -1.54 3.91 -8.51
N PHE A 635 -2.83 3.59 -8.58
CA PHE A 635 -3.95 4.44 -8.21
C PHE A 635 -4.72 3.86 -7.02
N ASP A 636 -5.30 4.73 -6.19
CA ASP A 636 -6.32 4.36 -5.21
C ASP A 636 -7.72 4.26 -5.85
N GLU A 637 -8.69 3.82 -5.05
CA GLU A 637 -10.10 3.68 -5.46
C GLU A 637 -10.77 4.98 -5.92
N ASN A 638 -10.12 6.12 -5.67
CA ASN A 638 -10.57 7.48 -6.02
C ASN A 638 -9.81 8.07 -7.23
N MET A 639 -9.04 7.28 -7.98
CA MET A 639 -8.14 7.71 -9.07
C MET A 639 -6.99 8.64 -8.63
N ASN A 640 -6.65 8.72 -7.34
CA ASN A 640 -5.47 9.45 -6.90
C ASN A 640 -4.21 8.57 -7.02
N MET A 641 -3.08 9.18 -7.35
CA MET A 641 -1.79 8.52 -7.55
C MET A 641 -1.15 8.16 -6.21
N VAL A 642 -0.71 6.91 -6.07
CA VAL A 642 -0.05 6.37 -4.88
C VAL A 642 1.46 6.23 -5.13
N ALA A 643 1.84 5.41 -6.10
CA ALA A 643 3.22 5.01 -6.36
C ALA A 643 3.52 4.94 -7.87
N LEU A 644 4.79 4.81 -8.22
CA LEU A 644 5.24 4.36 -9.54
C LEU A 644 5.83 2.97 -9.41
N PHE A 645 5.41 2.04 -10.27
CA PHE A 645 6.20 0.83 -10.51
C PHE A 645 7.56 1.25 -11.09
N MET A 646 8.63 0.71 -10.53
CA MET A 646 10.01 1.08 -10.86
C MET A 646 10.71 -0.01 -11.66
N GLN A 647 10.81 -1.19 -11.06
CA GLN A 647 11.58 -2.34 -11.52
C GLN A 647 11.22 -3.60 -10.72
N ASN A 648 11.70 -4.77 -11.18
CA ASN A 648 11.73 -5.99 -10.38
C ASN A 648 12.88 -5.93 -9.37
N LEU A 649 12.79 -6.63 -8.24
CA LEU A 649 13.80 -6.68 -7.17
C LEU A 649 14.58 -8.01 -7.13
N GLY A 650 14.33 -8.84 -8.14
CA GLY A 650 14.71 -10.25 -8.24
C GLY A 650 13.82 -10.93 -9.28
N ASN A 651 13.82 -12.26 -9.31
CA ASN A 651 13.00 -13.02 -10.27
C ASN A 651 11.49 -12.79 -10.08
N ASP A 652 11.06 -12.70 -8.82
CA ASP A 652 9.65 -12.73 -8.41
C ASP A 652 9.24 -11.50 -7.55
N GLY A 653 10.15 -10.56 -7.26
CA GLY A 653 9.84 -9.37 -6.45
C GLY A 653 9.63 -8.10 -7.28
N TYR A 654 8.76 -7.19 -6.85
CA TYR A 654 8.39 -5.97 -7.57
C TYR A 654 8.42 -4.71 -6.68
N GLY A 655 9.04 -3.64 -7.18
CA GLY A 655 9.24 -2.38 -6.48
C GLY A 655 8.32 -1.23 -6.91
N PHE A 656 7.71 -0.55 -5.94
CA PHE A 656 6.77 0.56 -6.13
C PHE A 656 7.15 1.78 -5.28
N GLY A 657 7.91 2.70 -5.86
CA GLY A 657 8.33 3.95 -5.23
C GLY A 657 7.16 4.88 -4.93
N LEU A 658 7.02 5.25 -3.66
CA LEU A 658 5.93 6.11 -3.19
C LEU A 658 6.07 7.54 -3.73
N LEU A 659 5.00 8.07 -4.32
CA LEU A 659 4.98 9.45 -4.85
C LEU A 659 4.98 10.52 -3.75
N ASN A 660 4.88 10.11 -2.49
CA ASN A 660 4.82 10.97 -1.31
C ASN A 660 5.15 10.10 -0.08
N SER A 661 5.88 10.61 0.90
CA SER A 661 6.20 9.84 2.12
C SER A 661 6.16 10.70 3.39
N TYR A 662 6.24 10.04 4.55
CA TYR A 662 6.36 10.73 5.83
C TYR A 662 7.62 11.62 5.91
N ASP A 663 8.67 11.30 5.14
CA ASP A 663 9.91 12.07 5.12
C ASP A 663 9.92 13.16 4.04
N PHE A 664 9.37 12.88 2.85
CA PHE A 664 9.46 13.75 1.68
C PHE A 664 8.10 14.06 1.07
N ASP A 665 7.83 15.36 0.86
CA ASP A 665 6.80 15.85 -0.05
C ASP A 665 7.48 16.27 -1.37
N TYR A 666 7.55 15.34 -2.33
CA TYR A 666 8.21 15.55 -3.62
C TYR A 666 7.49 16.60 -4.48
N PHE A 667 6.18 16.72 -4.34
CA PHE A 667 5.39 17.61 -5.19
C PHE A 667 5.19 19.00 -4.58
N GLY A 668 5.26 19.13 -3.24
CA GLY A 668 5.27 20.38 -2.48
C GLY A 668 3.88 20.89 -2.09
N TYR A 669 2.82 20.12 -2.32
CA TYR A 669 1.44 20.56 -2.10
C TYR A 669 1.03 20.53 -0.62
N GLU A 670 1.65 19.68 0.19
CA GLU A 670 1.43 19.66 1.64
C GLU A 670 2.37 20.59 2.41
N THR A 671 3.63 20.69 1.96
CA THR A 671 4.68 21.46 2.65
C THR A 671 5.46 22.33 1.67
N ASN A 672 5.59 23.62 1.98
CA ASN A 672 6.38 24.56 1.17
C ASN A 672 7.90 24.48 1.43
N SER A 673 8.33 23.63 2.38
CA SER A 673 9.73 23.48 2.82
C SER A 673 10.63 22.85 1.77
N ASN A 674 10.11 21.96 0.92
CA ASN A 674 10.88 21.38 -0.18
C ASN A 674 11.06 22.36 -1.35
N SER A 675 12.17 23.11 -1.35
CA SER A 675 12.50 24.12 -2.37
C SER A 675 12.72 23.56 -3.79
N ASN A 676 12.97 22.25 -3.89
CA ASN A 676 13.18 21.48 -5.12
C ASN A 676 11.94 20.65 -5.54
N SER A 677 10.79 20.86 -4.90
CA SER A 677 9.52 20.21 -5.26
C SER A 677 8.94 20.67 -6.60
N PHE A 678 8.06 19.85 -7.20
CA PHE A 678 7.40 20.15 -8.47
C PHE A 678 6.66 21.51 -8.46
N LYS A 679 5.85 21.78 -7.43
CA LYS A 679 5.14 23.06 -7.21
C LYS A 679 6.10 24.25 -7.18
N ASN A 680 7.24 24.12 -6.50
CA ASN A 680 8.25 25.19 -6.43
C ASN A 680 8.99 25.38 -7.77
N LYS A 681 9.18 24.33 -8.58
CA LYS A 681 9.63 24.46 -9.98
C LYS A 681 8.57 25.14 -10.84
N LEU A 682 7.30 24.76 -10.71
CA LEU A 682 6.19 25.35 -11.45
C LEU A 682 6.01 26.85 -11.13
N LEU A 683 6.07 27.25 -9.85
CA LEU A 683 6.07 28.66 -9.43
C LEU A 683 7.19 29.50 -10.09
N LYS A 684 8.39 28.93 -10.23
CA LYS A 684 9.54 29.58 -10.90
C LYS A 684 9.26 29.76 -12.41
N GLU A 685 8.67 28.77 -13.06
CA GLU A 685 8.34 28.83 -14.50
C GLU A 685 7.13 29.72 -14.83
N ILE A 686 6.11 29.77 -13.97
CA ILE A 686 4.99 30.72 -14.08
C ILE A 686 5.51 32.16 -13.98
N LYS A 687 6.41 32.45 -13.03
CA LYS A 687 7.04 33.79 -12.91
C LYS A 687 7.87 34.14 -14.15
N ARG A 688 8.56 33.17 -14.75
CA ARG A 688 9.39 33.37 -15.95
C ARG A 688 8.57 33.51 -17.24
N ALA A 689 7.45 32.80 -17.36
CA ALA A 689 6.66 32.73 -18.59
C ALA A 689 5.15 32.55 -18.30
N PRO A 690 4.46 33.55 -17.71
CA PRO A 690 3.08 33.41 -17.22
C PRO A 690 2.04 33.17 -18.34
N LYS A 691 2.38 33.46 -19.61
CA LYS A 691 1.53 33.12 -20.76
C LYS A 691 1.59 31.63 -21.15
N LYS A 692 2.61 30.89 -20.67
CA LYS A 692 2.92 29.49 -21.00
C LYS A 692 2.61 28.48 -19.89
N PHE A 693 2.51 28.91 -18.64
CA PHE A 693 2.32 28.02 -17.48
C PHE A 693 1.26 28.57 -16.54
N GLU A 694 0.51 27.67 -15.94
CA GLU A 694 -0.53 27.94 -14.94
C GLU A 694 -0.28 27.07 -13.71
N MET A 695 -0.80 27.46 -12.55
CA MET A 695 -0.72 26.58 -11.38
C MET A 695 -1.72 25.43 -11.54
N ILE A 696 -1.29 24.22 -11.19
CA ILE A 696 -2.15 23.05 -11.05
C ILE A 696 -2.05 22.56 -9.61
N GLU A 697 -3.15 22.04 -9.09
CA GLU A 697 -3.16 21.26 -7.85
C GLU A 697 -3.04 19.77 -8.16
N LEU A 698 -2.25 19.08 -7.34
CA LEU A 698 -2.03 17.63 -7.29
C LEU A 698 -2.22 17.20 -5.83
#